data_AF-A0A2N2WHA1-F1
#
_entry.id   AF-A0A2N2WHA1-F1
#
_cell.length_a   1.000
_cell.length_b   1.000
_cell.length_c   1.000
_cell.angle_alpha   90.00
_cell.angle_beta   90.00
_cell.angle_gamma   90.00
#
_symmetry.space_group_name_H-M   'P 1'
#
loop_
_entity.id
_entity.type
_entity.pdbx_description
1 polymer ?
#
loop_
_entity_poly.entity_id
_entity_poly.type
_entity_poly.pdbx_seq_one_letter_code
_entity_poly.pdbx_strand_id
1 'polypeptide(L)'
;MNKELFYKYDFYVLEQKFPELNFIELLETNISLNKSVEPFIRNVTDLLYTSIKQSKNIEVAGIILPNIEEDLKRFLENEPHYISYKSYLESEQNLSEFVFNKFLRRIFKKDGYNDESHVIQNYVHSWLEKKLALNIVQDLRFSSLDVLKSLLEKTEILHSFYVDLVENFPKKWVLNKRKEWVDINVSPEHILDSIRMYRREYLDSYTNLLQTQSKDNLWEYVQETTRNSEYTMLNHEYSFISSVLIRTDISLWIEFWDNLKFPIIQDCVFNSSFNFKPQLYLQLLSNLIDDRTVVKSELKVLLFIVVQNYFEASNKLTEQFSNYENSEIKNERNELIFQLGIEQQKEWLEEKKRNYENIIQSLTKKLTSSEIEDWIFSYRPRINHQQFKPNEIYNSEIKLLTETYKEKAIEFLSSDLHSFNLQKFNFYIEVIRDKEDKKFTSALLEAITGHISSDKFFWDRTYTEPYWSALKGIGFIISQLDNPIQTAKELINKFKTIHQGWKPSKVDFSSLVKESFICSGIALLFENESAFKDKNEKQLFFKELVNHILTQDRFSHIDNSEYYQMPLHLLFLVANQIFTDVKEYYEQEVIDNFDNLYSLLTILSSDKNPISEKSKSLLKTRLDRELLLEKGQYGNRNQKDKVQELEKMIETLKL
;
A
#
# COMPACT_ATOMS: atom_id res chain seq x y z
N MET A 1 4.34 -26.74 -10.54
CA MET A 1 4.08 -25.44 -11.19
C MET A 1 5.16 -24.46 -10.76
N ASN A 2 5.70 -23.63 -11.66
CA ASN A 2 6.75 -22.65 -11.31
C ASN A 2 6.15 -21.57 -10.38
N LYS A 3 6.77 -21.37 -9.22
CA LYS A 3 6.46 -20.30 -8.24
C LYS A 3 6.28 -18.93 -8.89
N GLU A 4 7.08 -18.63 -9.91
CA GLU A 4 7.05 -17.33 -10.60
C GLU A 4 5.70 -17.01 -11.25
N LEU A 5 4.89 -18.02 -11.58
CA LEU A 5 3.54 -17.81 -12.12
C LEU A 5 2.62 -17.15 -11.09
N PHE A 6 2.74 -17.52 -9.81
CA PHE A 6 1.95 -16.93 -8.72
C PHE A 6 2.33 -15.49 -8.41
N TYR A 7 3.53 -15.05 -8.78
CA TYR A 7 3.94 -13.64 -8.64
C TYR A 7 3.52 -12.81 -9.85
N LYS A 8 3.28 -13.46 -10.99
CA LYS A 8 2.96 -12.80 -12.26
C LYS A 8 1.45 -12.64 -12.48
N TYR A 9 0.65 -13.59 -12.01
CA TYR A 9 -0.77 -13.66 -12.33
C TYR A 9 -1.60 -13.81 -11.06
N ASP A 10 -2.74 -13.13 -11.01
CA ASP A 10 -3.73 -13.36 -9.96
C ASP A 10 -4.40 -14.74 -10.14
N PHE A 11 -5.20 -15.13 -9.14
CA PHE A 11 -5.88 -16.41 -9.09
C PHE A 11 -6.70 -16.71 -10.36
N TYR A 12 -7.52 -15.77 -10.83
CA TYR A 12 -8.44 -15.99 -11.95
C TYR A 12 -7.69 -16.05 -13.28
N VAL A 13 -6.63 -15.25 -13.43
CA VAL A 13 -5.74 -15.35 -14.58
C VAL A 13 -4.99 -16.68 -14.58
N LEU A 14 -4.56 -17.19 -13.42
CA LEU A 14 -3.93 -18.50 -13.31
C LEU A 14 -4.88 -19.65 -13.67
N GLU A 15 -6.15 -19.58 -13.28
CA GLU A 15 -7.15 -20.58 -13.69
C GLU A 15 -7.26 -20.73 -15.21
N GLN A 16 -7.09 -19.62 -15.95
CA GLN A 16 -7.13 -19.62 -17.42
C GLN A 16 -5.76 -19.96 -18.04
N LYS A 17 -4.68 -19.40 -17.49
CA LYS A 17 -3.33 -19.57 -18.04
C LYS A 17 -2.73 -20.94 -17.78
N PHE A 18 -3.08 -21.60 -16.68
CA PHE A 18 -2.51 -22.90 -16.34
C PHE A 18 -2.89 -23.99 -17.36
N PRO A 19 -4.18 -24.17 -17.75
CA PRO A 19 -4.54 -25.11 -18.82
C PRO A 19 -3.87 -24.79 -20.16
N GLU A 20 -3.76 -23.50 -20.52
CA GLU A 20 -3.07 -23.06 -21.74
C GLU A 20 -1.60 -23.49 -21.74
N LEU A 21 -0.87 -23.24 -20.65
CA LEU A 21 0.55 -23.60 -20.53
C LEU A 21 0.76 -25.12 -20.59
N ASN A 22 -0.07 -25.90 -19.91
CA ASN A 22 -0.01 -27.36 -19.97
C ASN A 22 -0.29 -27.89 -21.39
N PHE A 23 -1.23 -27.27 -22.10
CA PHE A 23 -1.53 -27.62 -23.47
C PHE A 23 -0.37 -27.29 -24.42
N ILE A 24 0.26 -26.11 -24.26
CA ILE A 24 1.44 -25.73 -25.03
C ILE A 24 2.59 -26.71 -24.77
N GLU A 25 2.85 -27.06 -23.51
CA GLU A 25 3.88 -28.04 -23.14
C GLU A 25 3.59 -29.41 -23.76
N LEU A 26 2.32 -29.85 -23.72
CA LEU A 26 1.87 -31.07 -24.38
C LEU A 26 2.23 -31.05 -25.87
N LEU A 27 1.87 -29.99 -26.62
CA LEU A 27 2.22 -29.85 -28.04
C LEU A 27 3.75 -29.82 -28.27
N GLU A 28 4.51 -29.21 -27.38
CA GLU A 28 5.97 -29.14 -27.47
C GLU A 28 6.65 -30.51 -27.30
N THR A 29 6.07 -31.43 -26.53
CA THR A 29 6.63 -32.80 -26.41
C THR A 29 6.50 -33.64 -27.67
N ASN A 30 5.61 -33.26 -28.62
CA ASN A 30 5.41 -34.03 -29.85
C ASN A 30 6.44 -33.66 -30.93
N ILE A 31 7.44 -34.51 -31.10
CA ILE A 31 8.53 -34.30 -32.09
C ILE A 31 8.01 -34.24 -33.53
N SER A 32 7.01 -35.05 -33.89
CA SER A 32 6.45 -35.08 -35.26
C SER A 32 5.78 -33.75 -35.59
N LEU A 33 4.89 -33.29 -34.70
CA LEU A 33 4.17 -32.04 -34.85
C LEU A 33 5.12 -30.84 -34.99
N ASN A 34 6.14 -30.77 -34.14
CA ASN A 34 7.14 -29.70 -34.19
C ASN A 34 7.91 -29.68 -35.52
N LYS A 35 8.33 -30.86 -36.02
CA LYS A 35 9.03 -30.98 -37.31
C LYS A 35 8.15 -30.53 -38.48
N SER A 36 6.85 -30.79 -38.42
CA SER A 36 5.90 -30.42 -39.47
C SER A 36 5.61 -28.91 -39.51
N VAL A 37 5.66 -28.23 -38.36
CA VAL A 37 5.37 -26.78 -38.26
C VAL A 37 6.61 -25.90 -38.42
N GLU A 38 7.80 -26.42 -38.14
CA GLU A 38 9.05 -25.65 -38.22
C GLU A 38 9.30 -24.97 -39.58
N PRO A 39 9.10 -25.63 -40.75
CA PRO A 39 9.27 -24.97 -42.05
C PRO A 39 8.30 -23.80 -42.26
N PHE A 40 7.07 -23.94 -41.76
CA PHE A 40 6.06 -22.88 -41.82
C PHE A 40 6.49 -21.68 -40.99
N ILE A 41 6.91 -21.90 -39.73
CA ILE A 41 7.37 -20.82 -38.85
C ILE A 41 8.58 -20.11 -39.45
N ARG A 42 9.56 -20.85 -40.00
CA ARG A 42 10.72 -20.25 -40.69
C ARG A 42 10.31 -19.38 -41.87
N ASN A 43 9.37 -19.85 -42.70
CA ASN A 43 8.84 -19.07 -43.82
C ASN A 43 8.13 -17.79 -43.34
N VAL A 44 7.33 -17.87 -42.26
CA VAL A 44 6.68 -16.69 -41.66
C VAL A 44 7.72 -15.71 -41.14
N THR A 45 8.77 -16.17 -40.46
CA THR A 45 9.90 -15.34 -40.01
C THR A 45 10.59 -14.63 -41.19
N ASP A 46 10.86 -15.34 -42.28
CA ASP A 46 11.47 -14.78 -43.50
C ASP A 46 10.61 -13.70 -44.15
N LEU A 47 9.31 -13.95 -44.24
CA LEU A 47 8.33 -12.99 -44.79
C LEU A 47 8.17 -11.77 -43.89
N LEU A 48 8.18 -11.95 -42.56
CA LEU A 48 8.19 -10.87 -41.58
C LEU A 48 9.42 -9.97 -41.75
N TYR A 49 10.61 -10.56 -41.79
CA TYR A 49 11.85 -9.81 -42.01
C TYR A 49 11.82 -9.03 -43.33
N THR A 50 11.34 -9.68 -44.40
CA THR A 50 11.20 -9.05 -45.72
C THR A 50 10.20 -7.90 -45.70
N SER A 51 9.06 -8.07 -45.02
CA SER A 51 8.04 -7.04 -44.86
C SER A 51 8.59 -5.83 -44.11
N ILE A 52 9.36 -6.05 -43.04
CA ILE A 52 10.00 -4.98 -42.26
C ILE A 52 11.05 -4.25 -43.12
N LYS A 53 11.98 -4.99 -43.72
CA LYS A 53 13.11 -4.39 -44.46
C LYS A 53 12.70 -3.66 -45.74
N GLN A 54 11.67 -4.16 -46.43
CA GLN A 54 11.22 -3.61 -47.72
C GLN A 54 9.94 -2.78 -47.61
N SER A 55 9.36 -2.64 -46.41
CA SER A 55 8.05 -2.01 -46.17
C SER A 55 6.95 -2.53 -47.10
N LYS A 56 6.98 -3.83 -47.42
CA LYS A 56 6.02 -4.48 -48.34
C LYS A 56 4.90 -5.18 -47.59
N ASN A 57 3.70 -5.11 -48.16
CA ASN A 57 2.58 -5.95 -47.74
C ASN A 57 2.78 -7.37 -48.28
N ILE A 58 2.54 -8.37 -47.43
CA ILE A 58 2.64 -9.78 -47.79
C ILE A 58 1.25 -10.32 -48.10
N GLU A 59 1.09 -10.96 -49.26
CA GLU A 59 -0.16 -11.63 -49.60
C GLU A 59 -0.26 -12.99 -48.90
N VAL A 60 -1.20 -13.09 -47.96
CA VAL A 60 -1.42 -14.31 -47.15
C VAL A 60 -1.84 -15.52 -48.01
N ALA A 61 -2.56 -15.30 -49.11
CA ALA A 61 -3.13 -16.38 -49.93
C ALA A 61 -2.09 -17.27 -50.63
N GLY A 62 -0.85 -16.79 -50.77
CA GLY A 62 0.25 -17.55 -51.40
C GLY A 62 1.10 -18.36 -50.41
N ILE A 63 0.81 -18.32 -49.10
CA ILE A 63 1.59 -19.02 -48.08
C ILE A 63 1.09 -20.45 -47.95
N ILE A 64 1.99 -21.42 -48.15
CA ILE A 64 1.68 -22.85 -48.01
C ILE A 64 1.45 -23.17 -46.52
N LEU A 65 0.24 -23.63 -46.19
CA LEU A 65 -0.12 -24.03 -44.83
C LEU A 65 0.31 -25.48 -44.58
N PRO A 66 0.87 -25.80 -43.40
CA PRO A 66 1.18 -27.17 -43.04
C PRO A 66 -0.13 -27.93 -42.75
N ASN A 67 -0.22 -29.18 -43.22
CA ASN A 67 -1.34 -30.06 -42.91
C ASN A 67 -0.97 -30.98 -41.75
N ILE A 68 -1.27 -30.54 -40.53
CA ILE A 68 -1.00 -31.28 -39.28
C ILE A 68 -2.27 -31.85 -38.64
N GLU A 69 -3.40 -31.82 -39.34
CA GLU A 69 -4.71 -32.17 -38.77
C GLU A 69 -4.75 -33.61 -38.23
N GLU A 70 -4.18 -34.57 -38.96
CA GLU A 70 -4.13 -35.98 -38.52
C GLU A 70 -3.19 -36.21 -37.33
N ASP A 71 -2.09 -35.45 -37.24
CA ASP A 71 -1.17 -35.49 -36.10
C ASP A 71 -1.82 -34.85 -34.86
N LEU A 72 -2.54 -33.74 -35.03
CA LEU A 72 -3.33 -33.09 -33.97
C LEU A 72 -4.45 -34.02 -33.49
N LYS A 73 -5.23 -34.62 -34.38
CA LYS A 73 -6.29 -35.60 -34.06
C LYS A 73 -5.78 -36.72 -33.19
N ARG A 74 -4.70 -37.38 -33.63
CA ARG A 74 -4.11 -38.52 -32.92
C ARG A 74 -3.57 -38.14 -31.55
N PHE A 75 -2.97 -36.96 -31.47
CA PHE A 75 -2.29 -36.52 -30.26
C PHE A 75 -3.23 -35.92 -29.22
N LEU A 76 -4.33 -35.31 -29.66
CA LEU A 76 -5.30 -34.61 -28.81
C LEU A 76 -6.60 -35.40 -28.59
N GLU A 77 -6.69 -36.66 -29.05
CA GLU A 77 -7.91 -37.47 -29.00
C GLU A 77 -8.54 -37.58 -27.59
N ASN A 78 -7.70 -37.56 -26.55
CA ASN A 78 -8.12 -37.64 -25.15
C ASN A 78 -8.11 -36.28 -24.42
N GLU A 79 -7.81 -35.19 -25.13
CA GLU A 79 -7.75 -33.85 -24.54
C GLU A 79 -9.18 -33.26 -24.44
N PRO A 80 -9.65 -32.83 -23.25
CA PRO A 80 -11.02 -32.37 -23.05
C PRO A 80 -11.47 -31.23 -23.96
N HIS A 81 -10.62 -30.23 -24.22
CA HIS A 81 -10.96 -29.10 -25.10
C HIS A 81 -11.07 -29.54 -26.56
N TYR A 82 -10.27 -30.52 -27.00
CA TYR A 82 -10.34 -31.12 -28.33
C TYR A 82 -11.58 -31.99 -28.51
N ILE A 83 -11.95 -32.78 -27.49
CA ILE A 83 -13.21 -33.56 -27.49
C ILE A 83 -14.41 -32.61 -27.60
N SER A 84 -14.41 -31.52 -26.83
CA SER A 84 -15.46 -30.49 -26.90
C SER A 84 -15.51 -29.78 -28.24
N TYR A 85 -14.36 -29.51 -28.87
CA TYR A 85 -14.27 -28.94 -30.21
C TYR A 85 -14.90 -29.88 -31.24
N LYS A 86 -14.54 -31.16 -31.18
CA LYS A 86 -15.06 -32.20 -32.08
C LYS A 86 -16.56 -32.45 -31.91
N SER A 87 -17.10 -32.35 -30.70
CA SER A 87 -18.52 -32.59 -30.43
C SER A 87 -19.43 -31.46 -30.92
N TYR A 88 -18.93 -30.23 -31.05
CA TYR A 88 -19.69 -29.06 -31.49
C TYR A 88 -19.71 -28.88 -33.01
N LEU A 89 -18.71 -29.39 -33.71
CA LEU A 89 -18.59 -29.27 -35.16
C LEU A 89 -19.13 -30.54 -35.84
N GLU A 90 -20.43 -30.55 -36.14
CA GLU A 90 -20.98 -31.44 -37.19
C GLU A 90 -20.57 -30.98 -38.61
N SER A 91 -19.83 -29.88 -38.77
CA SER A 91 -19.43 -29.32 -40.08
C SER A 91 -17.94 -28.93 -40.19
N GLU A 92 -17.21 -29.70 -41.00
CA GLU A 92 -16.10 -29.39 -41.94
C GLU A 92 -14.95 -28.38 -41.63
N GLN A 93 -14.93 -27.60 -40.55
CA GLN A 93 -13.79 -26.68 -40.31
C GLN A 93 -12.58 -27.40 -39.70
N ASN A 94 -11.54 -27.53 -40.52
CA ASN A 94 -10.24 -28.08 -40.16
C ASN A 94 -9.52 -27.15 -39.16
N LEU A 95 -9.18 -27.66 -37.96
CA LEU A 95 -8.57 -26.88 -36.88
C LEU A 95 -7.24 -26.29 -37.35
N SER A 96 -6.39 -27.12 -37.99
CA SER A 96 -5.13 -26.71 -38.59
C SER A 96 -5.32 -25.56 -39.59
N GLU A 97 -6.26 -25.71 -40.53
CA GLU A 97 -6.51 -24.67 -41.54
C GLU A 97 -6.96 -23.34 -40.91
N PHE A 98 -7.88 -23.39 -39.94
CA PHE A 98 -8.36 -22.19 -39.27
C PHE A 98 -7.23 -21.46 -38.54
N VAL A 99 -6.49 -22.15 -37.67
CA VAL A 99 -5.48 -21.51 -36.82
C VAL A 99 -4.31 -20.94 -37.62
N PHE A 100 -3.84 -21.62 -38.68
CA PHE A 100 -2.78 -21.07 -39.52
C PHE A 100 -3.23 -19.87 -40.34
N ASN A 101 -4.44 -19.92 -40.91
CA ASN A 101 -4.99 -18.79 -41.64
C ASN A 101 -5.17 -17.57 -40.72
N LYS A 102 -5.73 -17.78 -39.53
CA LYS A 102 -5.96 -16.70 -38.57
C LYS A 102 -4.65 -16.11 -38.06
N PHE A 103 -3.67 -16.94 -37.73
CA PHE A 103 -2.33 -16.51 -37.36
C PHE A 103 -1.67 -15.61 -38.42
N LEU A 104 -1.70 -16.01 -39.70
CA LEU A 104 -1.17 -15.18 -40.79
C LEU A 104 -1.93 -13.87 -40.99
N ARG A 105 -3.26 -13.89 -40.82
CA ARG A 105 -4.09 -12.68 -40.92
C ARG A 105 -3.81 -11.70 -39.78
N ARG A 106 -3.60 -12.18 -38.54
CA ARG A 106 -3.20 -11.34 -37.41
C ARG A 106 -1.88 -10.61 -37.69
N ILE A 107 -0.90 -11.32 -38.25
CA ILE A 107 0.43 -10.76 -38.56
C ILE A 107 0.40 -9.80 -39.75
N PHE A 108 -0.14 -10.24 -40.90
CA PHE A 108 0.04 -9.52 -42.18
C PHE A 108 -1.16 -8.66 -42.59
N LYS A 109 -2.35 -8.89 -42.02
CA LYS A 109 -3.56 -8.11 -42.31
C LYS A 109 -4.08 -7.33 -41.11
N LYS A 110 -3.42 -7.42 -39.95
CA LYS A 110 -3.88 -6.84 -38.68
C LYS A 110 -5.33 -7.20 -38.34
N ASP A 111 -5.69 -8.45 -38.59
CA ASP A 111 -7.02 -8.97 -38.28
C ASP A 111 -7.21 -9.13 -36.76
N GLY A 112 -7.94 -8.18 -36.16
CA GLY A 112 -8.31 -8.19 -34.74
C GLY A 112 -9.70 -8.75 -34.45
N TYR A 113 -10.38 -9.37 -35.41
CA TYR A 113 -11.68 -10.01 -35.15
C TYR A 113 -11.48 -11.22 -34.23
N ASN A 114 -12.29 -11.35 -33.18
CA ASN A 114 -12.27 -12.49 -32.27
C ASN A 114 -13.30 -13.53 -32.75
N ASP A 115 -12.98 -14.24 -33.83
CA ASP A 115 -13.80 -15.30 -34.43
C ASP A 115 -13.42 -16.70 -33.94
N GLU A 116 -12.54 -16.78 -32.92
CA GLU A 116 -12.21 -17.99 -32.19
C GLU A 116 -13.35 -18.42 -31.27
N SER A 117 -14.22 -19.30 -31.76
CA SER A 117 -15.36 -19.84 -30.99
C SER A 117 -14.96 -20.90 -29.96
N HIS A 118 -13.73 -21.42 -30.01
CA HIS A 118 -13.28 -22.51 -29.14
C HIS A 118 -11.94 -22.22 -28.48
N VAL A 119 -11.83 -22.54 -27.18
CA VAL A 119 -10.64 -22.34 -26.34
C VAL A 119 -9.38 -22.96 -26.95
N ILE A 120 -9.50 -24.13 -27.58
CA ILE A 120 -8.36 -24.83 -28.19
C ILE A 120 -7.71 -24.04 -29.32
N GLN A 121 -8.47 -23.24 -30.07
CA GLN A 121 -7.93 -22.39 -31.14
C GLN A 121 -6.98 -21.35 -30.54
N ASN A 122 -7.35 -20.77 -29.41
CA ASN A 122 -6.50 -19.82 -28.68
C ASN A 122 -5.22 -20.47 -28.17
N TYR A 123 -5.30 -21.70 -27.65
CA TYR A 123 -4.11 -22.40 -27.14
C TYR A 123 -3.13 -22.76 -28.27
N VAL A 124 -3.65 -23.20 -29.43
CA VAL A 124 -2.82 -23.47 -30.61
C VAL A 124 -2.21 -22.16 -31.14
N HIS A 125 -2.93 -21.04 -31.14
CA HIS A 125 -2.36 -19.74 -31.50
C HIS A 125 -1.22 -19.33 -30.55
N SER A 126 -1.39 -19.45 -29.24
CA SER A 126 -0.31 -19.16 -28.29
C SER A 126 0.91 -20.05 -28.50
N TRP A 127 0.72 -21.32 -28.84
CA TRP A 127 1.82 -22.20 -29.24
C TRP A 127 2.55 -21.73 -30.51
N LEU A 128 1.81 -21.31 -31.55
CA LEU A 128 2.40 -20.76 -32.78
C LEU A 128 3.14 -19.44 -32.53
N GLU A 129 2.57 -18.56 -31.71
CA GLU A 129 3.20 -17.31 -31.27
C GLU A 129 4.51 -17.58 -30.53
N LYS A 130 4.53 -18.53 -29.58
CA LYS A 130 5.74 -18.98 -28.89
C LYS A 130 6.79 -19.49 -29.87
N LYS A 131 6.41 -20.35 -30.82
CA LYS A 131 7.33 -20.88 -31.84
C LYS A 131 7.92 -19.77 -32.71
N LEU A 132 7.11 -18.79 -33.10
CA LEU A 132 7.58 -17.62 -33.86
C LEU A 132 8.57 -16.78 -33.04
N ALA A 133 8.25 -16.47 -31.78
CA ALA A 133 9.14 -15.73 -30.88
C ALA A 133 10.49 -16.43 -30.73
N LEU A 134 10.48 -17.74 -30.47
CA LEU A 134 11.69 -18.57 -30.34
C LEU A 134 12.51 -18.62 -31.63
N ASN A 135 11.84 -18.67 -32.79
CA ASN A 135 12.54 -18.65 -34.09
C ASN A 135 13.20 -17.29 -34.34
N ILE A 136 12.51 -16.19 -34.02
CA ILE A 136 13.03 -14.83 -34.17
C ILE A 136 14.25 -14.58 -33.27
N VAL A 137 14.22 -14.96 -32.00
CA VAL A 137 15.38 -14.75 -31.09
C VAL A 137 16.64 -15.53 -31.51
N GLN A 138 16.48 -16.57 -32.32
CA GLN A 138 17.60 -17.33 -32.89
C GLN A 138 18.14 -16.72 -34.20
N ASP A 139 17.41 -15.79 -34.80
CA ASP A 139 17.74 -15.20 -36.09
C ASP A 139 18.41 -13.82 -35.94
N LEU A 140 19.72 -13.80 -36.23
CA LEU A 140 20.54 -12.59 -36.12
C LEU A 140 20.07 -11.42 -37.01
N ARG A 141 19.25 -11.67 -38.03
CA ARG A 141 18.66 -10.61 -38.86
C ARG A 141 17.77 -9.66 -38.06
N PHE A 142 17.20 -10.13 -36.94
CA PHE A 142 16.36 -9.34 -36.03
C PHE A 142 17.15 -8.69 -34.88
N SER A 143 18.48 -8.79 -34.85
CA SER A 143 19.28 -8.36 -33.70
C SER A 143 19.39 -6.85 -33.48
N SER A 144 18.98 -6.01 -34.46
CA SER A 144 19.00 -4.55 -34.33
C SER A 144 17.71 -4.01 -33.73
N LEU A 145 17.82 -3.01 -32.84
CA LEU A 145 16.67 -2.39 -32.17
C LEU A 145 15.64 -1.84 -33.16
N ASP A 146 16.05 -1.20 -34.26
CA ASP A 146 15.12 -0.66 -35.27
C ASP A 146 14.23 -1.73 -35.91
N VAL A 147 14.82 -2.88 -36.25
CA VAL A 147 14.07 -4.03 -36.79
C VAL A 147 13.10 -4.58 -35.75
N LEU A 148 13.49 -4.61 -34.48
CA LEU A 148 12.64 -5.06 -33.38
C LEU A 148 11.47 -4.10 -33.14
N LYS A 149 11.67 -2.78 -33.23
CA LYS A 149 10.57 -1.80 -33.14
C LYS A 149 9.52 -2.07 -34.21
N SER A 150 9.94 -2.21 -35.47
CA SER A 150 9.03 -2.55 -36.57
C SER A 150 8.40 -3.93 -36.43
N LEU A 151 9.10 -4.89 -35.83
CA LEU A 151 8.53 -6.20 -35.52
C LEU A 151 7.37 -6.06 -34.54
N LEU A 152 7.53 -5.31 -33.46
CA LEU A 152 6.49 -5.11 -32.45
C LEU A 152 5.22 -4.48 -33.04
N GLU A 153 5.36 -3.50 -33.93
CA GLU A 153 4.23 -2.88 -34.65
C GLU A 153 3.49 -3.85 -35.58
N LYS A 154 4.21 -4.83 -36.14
CA LYS A 154 3.65 -5.87 -37.02
C LYS A 154 3.00 -7.00 -36.22
N THR A 155 3.44 -7.23 -34.99
CA THR A 155 2.96 -8.29 -34.12
C THR A 155 2.10 -7.78 -32.96
N GLU A 156 1.62 -6.54 -33.00
CA GLU A 156 0.91 -5.90 -31.88
C GLU A 156 -0.38 -6.65 -31.45
N ILE A 157 -0.99 -7.41 -32.36
CA ILE A 157 -2.20 -8.22 -32.12
C ILE A 157 -1.86 -9.60 -31.55
N LEU A 158 -0.58 -10.02 -31.55
CA LEU A 158 -0.16 -11.29 -30.99
C LEU A 158 0.02 -11.16 -29.47
N HIS A 159 -0.84 -11.84 -28.71
CA HIS A 159 -0.96 -11.65 -27.26
C HIS A 159 0.15 -12.35 -26.45
N SER A 160 0.53 -13.57 -26.83
CA SER A 160 1.54 -14.40 -26.15
C SER A 160 2.94 -14.14 -26.71
N PHE A 161 3.03 -13.75 -27.99
CA PHE A 161 4.29 -13.49 -28.69
C PHE A 161 5.22 -12.52 -27.94
N TYR A 162 4.70 -11.39 -27.47
CA TYR A 162 5.49 -10.37 -26.77
C TYR A 162 6.17 -10.93 -25.51
N VAL A 163 5.42 -11.73 -24.74
CA VAL A 163 5.93 -12.35 -23.51
C VAL A 163 7.08 -13.27 -23.87
N ASP A 164 6.84 -14.26 -24.75
CA ASP A 164 7.85 -15.24 -25.14
C ASP A 164 9.09 -14.61 -25.79
N LEU A 165 8.92 -13.53 -26.56
CA LEU A 165 10.02 -12.77 -27.16
C LEU A 165 10.91 -12.16 -26.07
N VAL A 166 10.32 -11.50 -25.07
CA VAL A 166 11.04 -10.89 -23.95
C VAL A 166 11.69 -11.95 -23.06
N GLU A 167 11.01 -13.07 -22.79
CA GLU A 167 11.54 -14.11 -21.89
C GLU A 167 12.76 -14.84 -22.48
N ASN A 168 12.85 -14.92 -23.81
CA ASN A 168 13.91 -15.64 -24.52
C ASN A 168 14.92 -14.69 -25.20
N PHE A 169 14.90 -13.39 -24.88
CA PHE A 169 15.71 -12.40 -25.58
C PHE A 169 17.21 -12.64 -25.39
N PRO A 170 18.03 -12.70 -26.46
CA PRO A 170 19.44 -13.03 -26.32
C PRO A 170 20.24 -11.90 -25.67
N LYS A 171 20.83 -12.16 -24.48
CA LYS A 171 21.71 -11.20 -23.79
C LYS A 171 22.81 -10.62 -24.69
N LYS A 172 23.37 -11.44 -25.60
CA LYS A 172 24.42 -10.99 -26.53
C LYS A 172 23.97 -9.88 -27.48
N TRP A 173 22.69 -9.83 -27.88
CA TRP A 173 22.18 -8.78 -28.77
C TRP A 173 22.22 -7.41 -28.10
N VAL A 174 21.82 -7.36 -26.82
CA VAL A 174 21.91 -6.15 -25.99
C VAL A 174 23.38 -5.76 -25.77
N LEU A 175 24.22 -6.71 -25.32
CA LEU A 175 25.60 -6.42 -24.95
C LEU A 175 26.48 -5.96 -26.13
N ASN A 176 26.19 -6.37 -27.35
CA ASN A 176 26.94 -5.96 -28.54
C ASN A 176 26.63 -4.51 -28.97
N LYS A 177 25.44 -4.00 -28.60
CA LYS A 177 24.91 -2.69 -29.01
C LYS A 177 24.44 -1.86 -27.82
N ARG A 178 25.14 -1.95 -26.67
CA ARG A 178 24.71 -1.37 -25.38
C ARG A 178 24.14 0.05 -25.49
N LYS A 179 24.86 0.93 -26.18
CA LYS A 179 24.46 2.33 -26.37
C LYS A 179 23.07 2.49 -26.99
N GLU A 180 22.73 1.67 -28.00
CA GLU A 180 21.42 1.74 -28.67
C GLU A 180 20.26 1.44 -27.71
N TRP A 181 20.48 0.63 -26.68
CA TRP A 181 19.44 0.19 -25.74
C TRP A 181 19.22 1.16 -24.56
N VAL A 182 20.22 1.98 -24.23
CA VAL A 182 20.17 2.88 -23.07
C VAL A 182 20.08 4.36 -23.47
N ASP A 183 20.29 4.68 -24.75
CA ASP A 183 20.29 6.05 -25.24
C ASP A 183 18.86 6.60 -25.38
N ILE A 184 18.57 7.65 -24.60
CA ILE A 184 17.27 8.33 -24.59
C ILE A 184 17.50 9.78 -25.04
N ASN A 185 17.53 9.97 -26.36
CA ASN A 185 17.68 11.26 -27.03
C ASN A 185 16.37 11.76 -27.62
N VAL A 186 15.29 11.62 -26.86
CA VAL A 186 13.94 12.06 -27.23
C VAL A 186 13.38 12.95 -26.14
N SER A 187 12.33 13.70 -26.46
CA SER A 187 11.65 14.50 -25.46
C SER A 187 10.79 13.62 -24.54
N PRO A 188 10.55 14.03 -23.28
CA PRO A 188 9.66 13.31 -22.35
C PRO A 188 8.26 13.05 -22.91
N GLU A 189 7.74 13.95 -23.74
CA GLU A 189 6.48 13.75 -24.47
C GLU A 189 6.52 12.49 -25.32
N HIS A 190 7.61 12.27 -26.04
CA HIS A 190 7.74 11.09 -26.91
C HIS A 190 7.81 9.80 -26.11
N ILE A 191 8.45 9.83 -24.93
CA ILE A 191 8.54 8.68 -24.01
C ILE A 191 7.14 8.25 -23.55
N LEU A 192 6.20 9.19 -23.45
CA LEU A 192 4.86 9.02 -22.89
C LEU A 192 3.73 9.08 -23.95
N ASP A 193 4.08 9.10 -25.24
CA ASP A 193 3.17 9.33 -26.38
C ASP A 193 2.10 8.23 -26.59
N SER A 194 2.09 7.18 -25.77
CA SER A 194 1.05 6.12 -25.81
C SER A 194 -0.29 6.53 -25.19
N ILE A 195 -0.35 7.65 -24.46
CA ILE A 195 -1.54 8.06 -23.71
C ILE A 195 -2.37 9.05 -24.54
N ARG A 196 -3.55 8.62 -25.01
CA ARG A 196 -4.59 9.48 -25.63
C ARG A 196 -5.01 10.71 -24.78
N MET A 197 -4.60 10.78 -23.51
CA MET A 197 -4.89 11.87 -22.56
C MET A 197 -3.70 12.80 -22.27
N TYR A 198 -2.53 12.59 -22.86
CA TYR A 198 -1.33 13.38 -22.53
C TYR A 198 -1.40 14.79 -23.14
N ARG A 199 -1.46 15.82 -22.29
CA ARG A 199 -1.40 17.23 -22.71
C ARG A 199 -0.05 17.81 -22.36
N ARG A 200 0.56 18.55 -23.28
CA ARG A 200 1.83 19.28 -23.07
C ARG A 200 1.81 20.18 -21.81
N GLU A 201 0.65 20.76 -21.53
CA GLU A 201 0.35 21.56 -20.32
C GLU A 201 0.68 20.82 -19.00
N TYR A 202 0.57 19.49 -19.00
CA TYR A 202 0.91 18.66 -17.85
C TYR A 202 2.43 18.61 -17.61
N LEU A 203 3.26 18.46 -18.65
CA LEU A 203 4.72 18.48 -18.49
C LEU A 203 5.25 19.85 -18.09
N ASP A 204 4.67 20.90 -18.66
CA ASP A 204 5.05 22.27 -18.32
C ASP A 204 4.76 22.54 -16.83
N SER A 205 3.59 22.12 -16.34
CA SER A 205 3.25 22.23 -14.92
C SER A 205 4.09 21.32 -14.02
N TYR A 206 4.41 20.09 -14.46
CA TYR A 206 5.30 19.18 -13.75
C TYR A 206 6.74 19.70 -13.65
N THR A 207 7.26 20.29 -14.72
CA THR A 207 8.61 20.89 -14.73
C THR A 207 8.67 22.07 -13.75
N ASN A 208 7.62 22.88 -13.68
CA ASN A 208 7.51 23.94 -12.68
C ASN A 208 7.46 23.36 -11.25
N LEU A 209 6.68 22.28 -11.03
CA LEU A 209 6.62 21.58 -9.75
C LEU A 209 8.03 21.15 -9.31
N LEU A 210 8.80 20.47 -10.17
CA LEU A 210 10.17 20.03 -9.87
C LEU A 210 11.11 21.17 -9.47
N GLN A 211 10.90 22.38 -10.02
CA GLN A 211 11.71 23.55 -9.67
C GLN A 211 11.31 24.18 -8.34
N THR A 212 10.04 24.07 -7.95
CA THR A 212 9.49 24.69 -6.73
C THR A 212 9.45 23.75 -5.52
N GLN A 213 9.49 22.43 -5.73
CA GLN A 213 9.36 21.45 -4.67
C GLN A 213 10.62 21.44 -3.80
N SER A 214 10.44 21.54 -2.48
CA SER A 214 11.56 21.45 -1.54
C SER A 214 12.17 20.05 -1.57
N LYS A 215 13.49 20.01 -1.43
CA LYS A 215 14.30 18.79 -1.26
C LYS A 215 14.77 18.57 0.18
N ASP A 216 14.27 19.35 1.14
CA ASP A 216 14.65 19.23 2.55
C ASP A 216 14.30 17.85 3.11
N ASN A 217 13.14 17.30 2.70
CA ASN A 217 12.76 15.91 2.93
C ASN A 217 12.70 15.18 1.57
N LEU A 218 13.71 14.35 1.30
CA LEU A 218 13.80 13.65 0.02
C LEU A 218 12.68 12.62 -0.20
N TRP A 219 12.14 12.03 0.87
CA TRP A 219 11.00 11.11 0.76
C TRP A 219 9.72 11.86 0.39
N GLU A 220 9.41 12.99 1.04
CA GLU A 220 8.27 13.85 0.69
C GLU A 220 8.42 14.42 -0.73
N TYR A 221 9.64 14.78 -1.13
CA TYR A 221 9.95 15.15 -2.52
C TYR A 221 9.63 14.02 -3.50
N VAL A 222 10.05 12.77 -3.22
CA VAL A 222 9.73 11.62 -4.07
C VAL A 222 8.22 11.42 -4.16
N GLN A 223 7.51 11.38 -3.03
CA GLN A 223 6.05 11.18 -3.01
C GLN A 223 5.29 12.23 -3.83
N GLU A 224 5.64 13.51 -3.73
CA GLU A 224 4.98 14.56 -4.52
C GLU A 224 5.39 14.55 -5.99
N THR A 225 6.65 14.23 -6.30
CA THR A 225 7.15 14.24 -7.69
C THR A 225 6.87 12.96 -8.46
N THR A 226 6.50 11.86 -7.81
CA THR A 226 5.99 10.64 -8.44
C THR A 226 4.47 10.53 -8.36
N ARG A 227 3.80 11.50 -7.73
CA ARG A 227 2.35 11.53 -7.63
C ARG A 227 1.69 11.36 -9.01
N ASN A 228 0.75 10.43 -9.11
CA ASN A 228 0.03 10.06 -10.34
C ASN A 228 0.85 9.30 -11.40
N SER A 229 2.05 8.81 -11.06
CA SER A 229 2.83 7.93 -11.94
C SER A 229 2.07 6.66 -12.36
N GLU A 230 1.14 6.17 -11.53
CA GLU A 230 0.24 5.04 -11.82
C GLU A 230 -0.68 5.27 -13.04
N TYR A 231 -0.94 6.54 -13.38
CA TYR A 231 -1.70 6.92 -14.57
C TYR A 231 -0.80 7.24 -15.77
N THR A 232 0.51 7.09 -15.61
CA THR A 232 1.52 7.33 -16.63
C THR A 232 2.05 5.98 -17.12
N MET A 233 2.27 5.86 -18.42
CA MET A 233 2.78 4.65 -19.05
C MET A 233 3.82 5.04 -20.09
N LEU A 234 4.89 4.24 -20.15
CA LEU A 234 5.84 4.31 -21.25
C LEU A 234 5.13 3.96 -22.56
N ASN A 235 5.60 4.53 -23.66
CA ASN A 235 5.21 4.06 -24.98
C ASN A 235 5.68 2.61 -25.22
N HIS A 236 5.17 1.96 -26.26
CA HIS A 236 5.47 0.55 -26.54
C HIS A 236 6.97 0.28 -26.74
N GLU A 237 7.72 1.22 -27.31
CA GLU A 237 9.17 1.10 -27.50
C GLU A 237 9.90 1.05 -26.15
N TYR A 238 9.72 2.05 -25.30
CA TYR A 238 10.44 2.16 -24.04
C TYR A 238 9.99 1.11 -23.03
N SER A 239 8.72 0.71 -23.07
CA SER A 239 8.20 -0.43 -22.32
C SER A 239 8.91 -1.73 -22.72
N PHE A 240 9.10 -1.97 -24.02
CA PHE A 240 9.85 -3.13 -24.52
C PHE A 240 11.32 -3.10 -24.12
N ILE A 241 11.99 -1.96 -24.31
CA ILE A 241 13.40 -1.78 -23.93
C ILE A 241 13.58 -2.10 -22.44
N SER A 242 12.76 -1.49 -21.57
CA SER A 242 12.78 -1.76 -20.14
C SER A 242 12.58 -3.25 -19.83
N SER A 243 11.57 -3.88 -20.43
CA SER A 243 11.22 -5.29 -20.22
C SER A 243 12.34 -6.25 -20.62
N VAL A 244 13.06 -5.95 -21.70
CA VAL A 244 14.22 -6.74 -22.15
C VAL A 244 15.43 -6.50 -21.24
N LEU A 245 15.72 -5.24 -20.91
CA LEU A 245 16.90 -4.89 -20.13
C LEU A 245 16.86 -5.46 -18.71
N ILE A 246 15.72 -5.39 -18.02
CA ILE A 246 15.62 -5.87 -16.62
C ILE A 246 15.93 -7.37 -16.51
N ARG A 247 15.67 -8.15 -17.57
CA ARG A 247 15.94 -9.59 -17.63
C ARG A 247 17.35 -9.91 -18.10
N THR A 248 17.87 -9.15 -19.07
CA THR A 248 19.14 -9.48 -19.73
C THR A 248 20.33 -8.90 -18.98
N ASP A 249 20.25 -7.65 -18.53
CA ASP A 249 21.34 -6.97 -17.82
C ASP A 249 20.82 -5.80 -16.97
N ILE A 250 20.72 -6.05 -15.67
CA ILE A 250 20.20 -5.09 -14.69
C ILE A 250 21.04 -3.82 -14.60
N SER A 251 22.35 -3.88 -14.87
CA SER A 251 23.20 -2.68 -14.87
C SER A 251 22.86 -1.77 -16.05
N LEU A 252 22.63 -2.34 -17.23
CA LEU A 252 22.13 -1.57 -18.39
C LEU A 252 20.70 -1.08 -18.16
N TRP A 253 19.86 -1.84 -17.46
CA TRP A 253 18.54 -1.37 -17.07
C TRP A 253 18.61 -0.14 -16.16
N ILE A 254 19.52 -0.13 -15.17
CA ILE A 254 19.74 1.04 -14.30
C ILE A 254 20.23 2.24 -15.14
N GLU A 255 21.13 2.04 -16.11
CA GLU A 255 21.60 3.11 -16.99
C GLU A 255 20.45 3.68 -17.86
N PHE A 256 19.61 2.81 -18.43
CA PHE A 256 18.41 3.20 -19.15
C PHE A 256 17.44 3.99 -18.25
N TRP A 257 17.15 3.47 -17.07
CA TRP A 257 16.24 4.07 -16.10
C TRP A 257 16.72 5.44 -15.61
N ASP A 258 18.01 5.57 -15.33
CA ASP A 258 18.65 6.85 -14.99
C ASP A 258 18.54 7.88 -16.14
N ASN A 259 18.65 7.43 -17.39
CA ASN A 259 18.54 8.30 -18.56
C ASN A 259 17.11 8.84 -18.82
N LEU A 260 16.07 8.34 -18.13
CA LEU A 260 14.70 8.87 -18.20
C LEU A 260 14.55 10.24 -17.50
N LYS A 261 15.46 10.57 -16.58
CA LYS A 261 15.63 11.85 -15.85
C LYS A 261 14.48 12.30 -14.94
N PHE A 262 13.21 12.12 -15.31
CA PHE A 262 12.08 12.63 -14.55
C PHE A 262 11.60 11.59 -13.53
N PRO A 263 11.47 11.95 -12.23
CA PRO A 263 11.01 11.02 -11.19
C PRO A 263 9.71 10.32 -11.53
N ILE A 264 8.72 11.03 -12.08
CA ILE A 264 7.43 10.42 -12.47
C ILE A 264 7.57 9.36 -13.57
N ILE A 265 8.50 9.56 -14.52
CA ILE A 265 8.77 8.62 -15.60
C ILE A 265 9.61 7.45 -15.09
N GLN A 266 10.58 7.74 -14.22
CA GLN A 266 11.39 6.74 -13.53
C GLN A 266 10.51 5.81 -12.67
N ASP A 267 9.53 6.37 -11.98
CA ASP A 267 8.58 5.60 -11.19
C ASP A 267 7.62 4.77 -12.07
N CYS A 268 7.07 5.34 -13.15
CA CYS A 268 6.11 4.61 -13.99
C CYS A 268 6.71 3.39 -14.72
N VAL A 269 8.04 3.27 -14.81
CA VAL A 269 8.69 2.06 -15.37
C VAL A 269 8.34 0.80 -14.57
N PHE A 270 8.16 0.93 -13.26
CA PHE A 270 7.78 -0.17 -12.36
C PHE A 270 6.31 -0.59 -12.57
N ASN A 271 5.49 0.28 -13.14
CA ASN A 271 4.09 0.02 -13.50
C ASN A 271 3.91 -0.64 -14.89
N SER A 272 5.02 -1.02 -15.55
CA SER A 272 4.98 -1.68 -16.86
C SER A 272 4.34 -3.08 -16.81
N SER A 273 3.93 -3.61 -17.97
CA SER A 273 3.18 -4.87 -18.13
C SER A 273 3.85 -6.14 -17.58
N PHE A 274 5.08 -6.04 -17.07
CA PHE A 274 5.79 -7.12 -16.40
C PHE A 274 5.81 -6.88 -14.89
N ASN A 275 5.13 -7.74 -14.13
CA ASN A 275 5.27 -7.73 -12.67
C ASN A 275 6.74 -7.93 -12.29
N PHE A 276 7.31 -6.94 -11.62
CA PHE A 276 8.65 -7.02 -11.08
C PHE A 276 8.68 -8.08 -9.97
N LYS A 277 9.59 -9.05 -10.11
CA LYS A 277 9.81 -10.07 -9.08
C LYS A 277 10.44 -9.41 -7.85
N PRO A 278 10.08 -9.83 -6.63
CA PRO A 278 10.68 -9.32 -5.38
C PRO A 278 12.21 -9.32 -5.38
N GLN A 279 12.82 -10.37 -5.94
CA GLN A 279 14.28 -10.51 -6.03
C GLN A 279 14.93 -9.43 -6.91
N LEU A 280 14.22 -8.92 -7.93
CA LEU A 280 14.75 -7.86 -8.79
C LEU A 280 14.88 -6.54 -8.03
N TYR A 281 13.94 -6.20 -7.15
CA TYR A 281 14.07 -5.02 -6.28
C TYR A 281 15.30 -5.11 -5.38
N LEU A 282 15.58 -6.28 -4.80
CA LEU A 282 16.79 -6.50 -3.99
C LEU A 282 18.06 -6.36 -4.82
N GLN A 283 18.08 -6.90 -6.05
CA GLN A 283 19.21 -6.75 -6.96
C GLN A 283 19.40 -5.30 -7.40
N LEU A 284 18.32 -4.56 -7.67
CA LEU A 284 18.35 -3.14 -8.00
C LEU A 284 18.97 -2.34 -6.86
N LEU A 285 18.51 -2.53 -5.62
CA LEU A 285 19.09 -1.89 -4.44
C LEU A 285 20.57 -2.24 -4.29
N SER A 286 20.92 -3.53 -4.36
CA SER A 286 22.30 -3.99 -4.24
C SER A 286 23.22 -3.37 -5.28
N ASN A 287 22.75 -3.15 -6.51
CA ASN A 287 23.54 -2.52 -7.56
C ASN A 287 23.61 -1.00 -7.39
N LEU A 288 22.53 -0.34 -6.99
CA LEU A 288 22.51 1.10 -6.76
C LEU A 288 23.41 1.53 -5.60
N ILE A 289 23.56 0.68 -4.57
CA ILE A 289 24.45 0.96 -3.44
C ILE A 289 25.91 0.55 -3.68
N ASP A 290 26.22 -0.18 -4.76
CA ASP A 290 27.59 -0.54 -5.14
C ASP A 290 28.33 0.72 -5.61
N ASP A 291 29.50 0.98 -5.02
CA ASP A 291 30.34 2.15 -5.34
C ASP A 291 30.82 2.18 -6.80
N ARG A 292 30.75 1.05 -7.52
CA ARG A 292 31.07 0.98 -8.95
C ARG A 292 29.96 1.51 -9.85
N THR A 293 28.73 1.58 -9.35
CA THR A 293 27.59 2.05 -10.12
C THR A 293 27.57 3.57 -10.12
N VAL A 294 27.64 4.15 -11.33
CA VAL A 294 27.57 5.59 -11.51
C VAL A 294 26.21 5.95 -12.08
N VAL A 295 25.43 6.71 -11.30
CA VAL A 295 24.13 7.28 -11.73
C VAL A 295 24.25 8.81 -11.83
N LYS A 296 23.58 9.40 -12.81
CA LYS A 296 23.51 10.85 -13.04
C LYS A 296 22.44 11.50 -12.17
N SER A 297 21.34 10.80 -11.94
CA SER A 297 20.26 11.24 -11.05
C SER A 297 20.71 11.15 -9.59
N GLU A 298 19.96 11.82 -8.71
CA GLU A 298 20.20 11.81 -7.28
C GLU A 298 19.95 10.40 -6.70
N LEU A 299 21.02 9.69 -6.30
CA LEU A 299 20.96 8.28 -5.88
C LEU A 299 19.89 8.02 -4.79
N LYS A 300 19.76 8.92 -3.81
CA LYS A 300 18.79 8.76 -2.72
C LYS A 300 17.34 8.79 -3.23
N VAL A 301 17.05 9.65 -4.21
CA VAL A 301 15.73 9.71 -4.88
C VAL A 301 15.46 8.38 -5.59
N LEU A 302 16.44 7.83 -6.30
CA LEU A 302 16.31 6.53 -6.97
C LEU A 302 16.07 5.40 -5.96
N LEU A 303 16.80 5.36 -4.85
CA LEU A 303 16.60 4.36 -3.78
C LEU A 303 15.18 4.45 -3.20
N PHE A 304 14.67 5.66 -2.97
CA PHE A 304 13.30 5.87 -2.49
C PHE A 304 12.23 5.41 -3.48
N ILE A 305 12.39 5.69 -4.77
CA ILE A 305 11.49 5.17 -5.83
C ILE A 305 11.46 3.63 -5.77
N VAL A 306 12.62 2.96 -5.67
CA VAL A 306 12.68 1.50 -5.61
C VAL A 306 11.92 0.93 -4.40
N VAL A 307 12.08 1.53 -3.22
CA VAL A 307 11.45 1.00 -1.99
C VAL A 307 9.98 1.36 -1.87
N GLN A 308 9.53 2.47 -2.47
CA GLN A 308 8.12 2.77 -2.66
C GLN A 308 7.47 1.67 -3.51
N ASN A 309 8.04 1.40 -4.70
CA ASN A 309 7.51 0.40 -5.61
C ASN A 309 7.57 -1.02 -5.04
N TYR A 310 8.59 -1.35 -4.24
CA TYR A 310 8.64 -2.64 -3.54
C TYR A 310 7.49 -2.78 -2.54
N PHE A 311 7.22 -1.75 -1.72
CA PHE A 311 6.13 -1.78 -0.74
C PHE A 311 4.77 -1.97 -1.43
N GLU A 312 4.51 -1.22 -2.50
CA GLU A 312 3.26 -1.34 -3.28
C GLU A 312 3.12 -2.71 -3.94
N ALA A 313 4.17 -3.22 -4.59
CA ALA A 313 4.17 -4.54 -5.21
C ALA A 313 4.00 -5.67 -4.18
N SER A 314 4.64 -5.55 -3.01
CA SER A 314 4.56 -6.50 -1.91
C SER A 314 3.14 -6.55 -1.31
N ASN A 315 2.51 -5.39 -1.10
CA ASN A 315 1.13 -5.30 -0.66
C ASN A 315 0.18 -5.94 -1.68
N LYS A 316 0.28 -5.57 -2.96
CA LYS A 316 -0.55 -6.10 -4.05
C LYS A 316 -0.42 -7.63 -4.18
N LEU A 317 0.80 -8.15 -4.09
CA LEU A 317 1.04 -9.59 -4.14
C LEU A 317 0.44 -10.31 -2.93
N THR A 318 0.52 -9.71 -1.74
CA THR A 318 -0.11 -10.26 -0.53
C THR A 318 -1.65 -10.24 -0.66
N GLU A 319 -2.24 -9.18 -1.22
CA GLU A 319 -3.67 -9.11 -1.54
C GLU A 319 -4.08 -10.22 -2.51
N GLN A 320 -3.31 -10.47 -3.57
CA GLN A 320 -3.56 -11.56 -4.52
C GLN A 320 -3.53 -12.93 -3.83
N PHE A 321 -2.54 -13.18 -2.96
CA PHE A 321 -2.45 -14.43 -2.22
C PHE A 321 -3.60 -14.63 -1.23
N SER A 322 -4.24 -13.56 -0.77
CA SER A 322 -5.37 -13.64 0.14
C SER A 322 -6.60 -14.35 -0.45
N ASN A 323 -6.66 -14.52 -1.78
CA ASN A 323 -7.68 -15.31 -2.46
C ASN A 323 -7.61 -16.80 -2.09
N TYR A 324 -6.41 -17.32 -1.79
CA TYR A 324 -6.20 -18.73 -1.44
C TYR A 324 -6.63 -19.07 0.00
N GLU A 325 -7.02 -18.06 0.79
CA GLU A 325 -7.62 -18.25 2.11
C GLU A 325 -9.13 -18.43 2.03
N ASN A 326 -9.76 -18.04 0.92
CA ASN A 326 -11.20 -18.14 0.76
C ASN A 326 -11.60 -19.51 0.19
N SER A 327 -12.02 -20.41 1.09
CA SER A 327 -12.47 -21.76 0.71
C SER A 327 -13.68 -21.78 -0.21
N GLU A 328 -14.47 -20.71 -0.28
CA GLU A 328 -15.63 -20.62 -1.20
C GLU A 328 -15.21 -20.56 -2.67
N ILE A 329 -13.99 -20.11 -2.96
CA ILE A 329 -13.44 -20.04 -4.32
C ILE A 329 -12.98 -21.43 -4.78
N LYS A 330 -12.64 -22.32 -3.85
CA LYS A 330 -12.13 -23.67 -4.16
C LYS A 330 -13.24 -24.53 -4.77
N ASN A 331 -12.96 -25.15 -5.92
CA ASN A 331 -13.80 -26.15 -6.56
C ASN A 331 -12.93 -27.27 -7.18
N GLU A 332 -13.56 -28.32 -7.71
CA GLU A 332 -12.84 -29.47 -8.29
C GLU A 332 -11.91 -29.09 -9.45
N ARG A 333 -12.22 -28.02 -10.21
CA ARG A 333 -11.43 -27.62 -11.38
C ARG A 333 -10.15 -26.88 -11.01
N ASN A 334 -10.16 -26.14 -9.90
CA ASN A 334 -9.05 -25.29 -9.47
C ASN A 334 -8.30 -25.83 -8.25
N GLU A 335 -8.66 -27.03 -7.76
CA GLU A 335 -8.11 -27.59 -6.52
C GLU A 335 -6.58 -27.60 -6.50
N LEU A 336 -5.92 -28.00 -7.60
CA LEU A 336 -4.46 -28.02 -7.68
C LEU A 336 -3.85 -26.61 -7.59
N ILE A 337 -4.44 -25.63 -8.28
CA ILE A 337 -3.99 -24.23 -8.25
C ILE A 337 -4.16 -23.67 -6.84
N PHE A 338 -5.27 -24.00 -6.19
CA PHE A 338 -5.57 -23.56 -4.84
C PHE A 338 -4.60 -24.15 -3.81
N GLN A 339 -4.34 -25.46 -3.86
CA GLN A 339 -3.38 -26.13 -2.97
C GLN A 339 -1.97 -25.55 -3.12
N LEU A 340 -1.48 -25.42 -4.36
CA LEU A 340 -0.16 -24.83 -4.64
C LEU A 340 -0.12 -23.35 -4.23
N GLY A 341 -1.21 -22.60 -4.41
CA GLY A 341 -1.30 -21.20 -4.00
C GLY A 341 -1.17 -21.00 -2.49
N ILE A 342 -1.75 -21.90 -1.67
CA ILE A 342 -1.56 -21.88 -0.21
C ILE A 342 -0.09 -22.10 0.17
N GLU A 343 0.59 -23.04 -0.49
CA GLU A 343 2.02 -23.29 -0.25
C GLU A 343 2.86 -22.05 -0.60
N GLN A 344 2.59 -21.45 -1.76
CA GLN A 344 3.29 -20.26 -2.23
C GLN A 344 2.99 -19.01 -1.39
N GLN A 345 1.79 -18.89 -0.84
CA GLN A 345 1.45 -17.84 0.11
C GLN A 345 2.31 -17.94 1.38
N LYS A 346 2.43 -19.14 1.97
CA LYS A 346 3.25 -19.35 3.18
C LYS A 346 4.71 -19.02 2.91
N GLU A 347 5.23 -19.48 1.77
CA GLU A 347 6.60 -19.17 1.35
C GLU A 347 6.80 -17.66 1.14
N TRP A 348 5.83 -16.98 0.53
CA TRP A 348 5.85 -15.53 0.33
C TRP A 348 5.89 -14.75 1.64
N LEU A 349 5.12 -15.14 2.66
CA LEU A 349 5.13 -14.44 3.95
C LEU A 349 6.51 -14.48 4.62
N GLU A 350 7.21 -15.62 4.54
CA GLU A 350 8.57 -15.79 5.06
C GLU A 350 9.63 -15.05 4.21
N GLU A 351 9.47 -15.05 2.89
CA GLU A 351 10.34 -14.27 2.00
C GLU A 351 10.16 -12.77 2.19
N LYS A 352 8.93 -12.31 2.34
CA LYS A 352 8.60 -10.90 2.51
C LYS A 352 9.30 -10.30 3.73
N LYS A 353 9.29 -11.00 4.87
CA LYS A 353 10.03 -10.57 6.07
C LYS A 353 11.53 -10.44 5.77
N ARG A 354 12.15 -11.48 5.20
CA ARG A 354 13.58 -11.48 4.85
C ARG A 354 13.94 -10.39 3.83
N ASN A 355 13.05 -10.11 2.89
CA ASN A 355 13.27 -9.06 1.90
C ASN A 355 13.28 -7.68 2.57
N TYR A 356 12.33 -7.36 3.46
CA TYR A 356 12.37 -6.10 4.22
C TYR A 356 13.63 -5.97 5.06
N GLU A 357 14.09 -7.05 5.70
CA GLU A 357 15.37 -7.06 6.43
C GLU A 357 16.53 -6.66 5.51
N ASN A 358 16.62 -7.28 4.33
CA ASN A 358 17.67 -7.00 3.35
C ASN A 358 17.58 -5.57 2.78
N ILE A 359 16.37 -5.06 2.55
CA ILE A 359 16.13 -3.69 2.06
C ILE A 359 16.64 -2.70 3.10
N ILE A 360 16.18 -2.80 4.36
CA ILE A 360 16.57 -1.90 5.44
C ILE A 360 18.09 -1.91 5.62
N GLN A 361 18.72 -3.08 5.68
CA GLN A 361 20.19 -3.21 5.78
C GLN A 361 20.95 -2.65 4.57
N SER A 362 20.34 -2.66 3.39
CA SER A 362 20.94 -2.09 2.19
C SER A 362 20.85 -0.56 2.22
N LEU A 363 19.71 -0.02 2.63
CA LEU A 363 19.48 1.42 2.73
C LEU A 363 20.41 2.09 3.74
N THR A 364 20.68 1.48 4.90
CA THR A 364 21.56 2.04 5.94
C THR A 364 23.00 2.29 5.47
N LYS A 365 23.40 1.72 4.32
CA LYS A 365 24.72 1.99 3.71
C LYS A 365 24.81 3.34 3.00
N LYS A 366 23.69 3.92 2.58
CA LYS A 366 23.64 5.17 1.78
C LYS A 366 22.69 6.23 2.33
N LEU A 367 21.71 5.84 3.14
CA LEU A 367 20.73 6.71 3.80
C LEU A 367 21.02 6.81 5.29
N THR A 368 20.71 7.96 5.85
CA THR A 368 20.67 8.16 7.30
C THR A 368 19.44 7.49 7.90
N SER A 369 19.45 7.23 9.20
CA SER A 369 18.31 6.66 9.90
C SER A 369 17.07 7.55 9.81
N SER A 370 17.23 8.88 9.88
CA SER A 370 16.10 9.81 9.70
C SER A 370 15.45 9.64 8.33
N GLU A 371 16.24 9.52 7.27
CA GLU A 371 15.74 9.31 5.90
C GLU A 371 15.00 7.98 5.75
N ILE A 372 15.47 6.91 6.40
CA ILE A 372 14.79 5.61 6.40
C ILE A 372 13.48 5.69 7.20
N GLU A 373 13.49 6.38 8.33
CA GLU A 373 12.31 6.58 9.17
C GLU A 373 11.24 7.41 8.47
N ASP A 374 11.63 8.41 7.66
CA ASP A 374 10.71 9.19 6.84
C ASP A 374 9.91 8.32 5.88
N TRP A 375 10.59 7.37 5.23
CA TRP A 375 9.95 6.37 4.40
C TRP A 375 9.00 5.48 5.21
N ILE A 376 9.51 4.81 6.25
CA ILE A 376 8.77 3.80 7.02
C ILE A 376 7.52 4.38 7.69
N PHE A 377 7.65 5.54 8.33
CA PHE A 377 6.56 6.14 9.11
C PHE A 377 5.67 7.07 8.28
N SER A 378 5.88 7.19 6.97
CA SER A 378 4.97 7.95 6.11
C SER A 378 3.64 7.24 5.84
N TYR A 379 3.62 5.90 5.91
CA TYR A 379 2.45 5.08 5.59
C TYR A 379 1.41 5.13 6.71
N ARG A 380 0.25 5.73 6.43
CA ARG A 380 -0.84 5.88 7.39
C ARG A 380 -1.72 4.63 7.41
N PRO A 381 -2.06 4.05 8.59
CA PRO A 381 -2.93 2.90 8.65
C PRO A 381 -4.33 3.27 8.13
N ARG A 382 -4.96 2.36 7.40
CA ARG A 382 -6.31 2.52 6.87
C ARG A 382 -7.32 2.07 7.92
N ILE A 383 -8.39 2.84 8.13
CA ILE A 383 -9.42 2.49 9.10
C ILE A 383 -10.16 1.23 8.62
N ASN A 384 -10.23 0.22 9.49
CA ASN A 384 -11.03 -0.96 9.25
C ASN A 384 -12.51 -0.63 9.53
N HIS A 385 -13.22 -0.12 8.54
CA HIS A 385 -14.67 -0.35 8.51
C HIS A 385 -14.88 -1.85 8.29
N GLN A 386 -15.85 -2.44 9.00
CA GLN A 386 -16.00 -3.88 9.35
C GLN A 386 -15.98 -4.92 8.18
N GLN A 387 -15.58 -4.58 6.95
CA GLN A 387 -15.70 -5.43 5.77
C GLN A 387 -14.53 -5.37 4.75
N PHE A 388 -13.39 -4.71 5.02
CA PHE A 388 -12.32 -4.58 3.99
C PHE A 388 -11.01 -5.31 4.33
N LYS A 389 -10.90 -6.58 3.89
CA LYS A 389 -9.66 -7.39 3.90
C LYS A 389 -8.43 -6.67 3.32
N PRO A 390 -8.52 -5.84 2.25
CA PRO A 390 -7.38 -5.07 1.75
C PRO A 390 -6.78 -4.09 2.77
N ASN A 391 -7.60 -3.48 3.63
CA ASN A 391 -7.10 -2.56 4.66
C ASN A 391 -6.33 -3.31 5.74
N GLU A 392 -6.80 -4.51 6.12
CA GLU A 392 -6.09 -5.38 7.06
C GLU A 392 -4.73 -5.81 6.52
N ILE A 393 -4.66 -6.20 5.25
CA ILE A 393 -3.41 -6.58 4.58
C ILE A 393 -2.44 -5.39 4.55
N TYR A 394 -2.90 -4.22 4.11
CA TYR A 394 -2.10 -3.00 4.07
C TYR A 394 -1.56 -2.61 5.45
N ASN A 395 -2.40 -2.67 6.49
CA ASN A 395 -1.98 -2.36 7.86
C ASN A 395 -0.99 -3.41 8.39
N SER A 396 -1.14 -4.67 8.02
CA SER A 396 -0.19 -5.73 8.37
C SER A 396 1.17 -5.54 7.69
N GLU A 397 1.20 -4.96 6.48
CA GLU A 397 2.41 -4.63 5.75
C GLU A 397 3.20 -3.52 6.46
N ILE A 398 2.51 -2.44 6.87
CA ILE A 398 3.10 -1.37 7.67
C ILE A 398 3.68 -1.94 8.96
N LYS A 399 2.90 -2.77 9.66
CA LYS A 399 3.32 -3.39 10.91
C LYS A 399 4.59 -4.22 10.72
N LEU A 400 4.62 -5.11 9.72
CA LEU A 400 5.81 -5.91 9.41
C LEU A 400 7.04 -5.04 9.12
N LEU A 401 6.88 -3.97 8.33
CA LEU A 401 7.96 -3.04 8.01
C LEU A 401 8.52 -2.38 9.29
N THR A 402 7.64 -1.88 10.15
CA THR A 402 8.03 -1.24 11.42
C THR A 402 8.69 -2.20 12.41
N GLU A 403 8.17 -3.42 12.55
CA GLU A 403 8.75 -4.47 13.41
C GLU A 403 10.12 -4.92 12.88
N THR A 404 10.26 -5.06 11.56
CA THR A 404 11.54 -5.41 10.94
C THR A 404 12.59 -4.32 11.16
N TYR A 405 12.19 -3.04 11.04
CA TYR A 405 13.07 -1.91 11.36
C TYR A 405 13.47 -1.89 12.83
N LYS A 406 12.53 -2.16 13.74
CA LYS A 406 12.81 -2.34 15.17
C LYS A 406 13.89 -3.42 15.36
N GLU A 407 13.68 -4.63 14.85
CA GLU A 407 14.61 -5.75 15.02
C GLU A 407 16.02 -5.47 14.48
N LYS A 408 16.16 -4.68 13.40
CA LYS A 408 17.45 -4.51 12.69
C LYS A 408 18.14 -3.17 12.92
N ALA A 409 17.44 -2.15 13.40
CA ALA A 409 17.95 -0.78 13.45
C ALA A 409 17.81 -0.08 14.81
N ILE A 410 17.44 -0.79 15.89
CA ILE A 410 17.40 -0.24 17.27
C ILE A 410 18.70 0.47 17.68
N GLU A 411 19.86 0.02 17.19
CA GLU A 411 21.15 0.63 17.53
C GLU A 411 21.45 1.91 16.73
N PHE A 412 20.68 2.18 15.67
CA PHE A 412 20.89 3.29 14.74
C PHE A 412 19.76 4.32 14.78
N LEU A 413 18.92 4.31 15.81
CA LEU A 413 17.77 5.22 15.88
C LEU A 413 18.15 6.69 15.66
N SER A 414 17.31 7.39 14.89
CA SER A 414 17.54 8.79 14.61
C SER A 414 17.41 9.65 15.87
N SER A 415 18.39 10.53 16.11
CA SER A 415 18.20 11.65 17.03
C SER A 415 17.45 12.81 16.38
N ASP A 416 17.26 12.76 15.06
CA ASP A 416 16.53 13.75 14.28
C ASP A 416 15.02 13.43 14.27
N LEU A 417 14.28 14.34 14.92
CA LEU A 417 12.84 14.28 15.09
C LEU A 417 12.13 15.39 14.29
N HIS A 418 12.75 15.97 13.25
CA HIS A 418 12.12 17.02 12.43
C HIS A 418 10.89 16.53 11.66
N SER A 419 10.90 15.31 11.16
CA SER A 419 9.79 14.62 10.47
C SER A 419 9.01 13.74 11.45
N PHE A 420 8.13 14.37 12.23
CA PHE A 420 7.48 13.70 13.36
C PHE A 420 5.98 13.44 13.14
N ASN A 421 5.50 12.27 13.55
CA ASN A 421 4.09 11.90 13.56
C ASN A 421 3.79 10.89 14.69
N LEU A 422 2.51 10.55 14.88
CA LEU A 422 2.08 9.64 15.95
C LEU A 422 2.65 8.22 15.83
N GLN A 423 2.86 7.70 14.61
CA GLN A 423 3.42 6.35 14.42
C GLN A 423 4.89 6.31 14.83
N LYS A 424 5.68 7.30 14.40
CA LYS A 424 7.08 7.47 14.80
C LYS A 424 7.19 7.64 16.31
N PHE A 425 6.30 8.45 16.91
CA PHE A 425 6.22 8.57 18.37
C PHE A 425 5.98 7.23 19.07
N ASN A 426 4.92 6.50 18.69
CA ASN A 426 4.59 5.21 19.29
C ASN A 426 5.73 4.20 19.17
N PHE A 427 6.40 4.16 18.02
CA PHE A 427 7.59 3.34 17.82
C PHE A 427 8.70 3.69 18.82
N TYR A 428 9.03 4.97 18.97
CA TYR A 428 10.06 5.39 19.93
C TYR A 428 9.69 5.07 21.37
N ILE A 429 8.43 5.24 21.75
CA ILE A 429 7.94 4.84 23.08
C ILE A 429 8.20 3.36 23.34
N GLU A 430 7.90 2.49 22.38
CA GLU A 430 8.16 1.06 22.53
C GLU A 430 9.64 0.71 22.68
N VAL A 431 10.55 1.44 22.01
CA VAL A 431 11.98 1.17 22.10
C VAL A 431 12.59 1.70 23.40
N ILE A 432 12.12 2.85 23.91
CA ILE A 432 12.63 3.47 25.15
C ILE A 432 12.14 2.74 26.40
N ARG A 433 11.03 1.98 26.34
CA ARG A 433 10.54 1.20 27.50
C ARG A 433 11.63 0.31 28.14
N ASP A 434 12.64 -0.08 27.37
CA ASP A 434 13.75 -0.93 27.83
C ASP A 434 15.07 -0.16 28.09
N LYS A 435 15.11 1.18 27.92
CA LYS A 435 16.32 2.01 28.05
C LYS A 435 16.05 3.34 28.77
N GLU A 436 16.70 3.58 29.90
CA GLU A 436 16.66 4.88 30.59
C GLU A 436 17.56 5.92 29.89
N ASP A 437 17.00 6.73 29.00
CA ASP A 437 17.67 7.93 28.44
C ASP A 437 16.77 9.17 28.57
N LYS A 438 16.94 9.88 29.69
CA LYS A 438 16.16 11.09 30.01
C LYS A 438 16.33 12.22 28.98
N LYS A 439 17.50 12.33 28.35
CA LYS A 439 17.76 13.37 27.35
C LYS A 439 16.95 13.08 26.09
N PHE A 440 16.93 11.82 25.67
CA PHE A 440 16.12 11.38 24.54
C PHE A 440 14.62 11.47 24.84
N THR A 441 14.18 11.06 26.05
CA THR A 441 12.78 11.23 26.49
C THR A 441 12.32 12.69 26.42
N SER A 442 13.18 13.62 26.84
CA SER A 442 12.87 15.06 26.79
C SER A 442 12.73 15.57 25.35
N ALA A 443 13.65 15.17 24.46
CA ALA A 443 13.57 15.50 23.04
C ALA A 443 12.32 14.90 22.37
N LEU A 444 11.94 13.67 22.74
CA LEU A 444 10.74 13.01 22.24
C LEU A 444 9.47 13.74 22.69
N LEU A 445 9.41 14.18 23.95
CA LEU A 445 8.30 14.98 24.47
C LEU A 445 8.17 16.31 23.71
N GLU A 446 9.29 16.99 23.45
CA GLU A 446 9.30 18.23 22.68
C GLU A 446 8.81 18.01 21.25
N ALA A 447 9.25 16.94 20.59
CA ALA A 447 8.83 16.58 19.24
C ALA A 447 7.32 16.26 19.13
N ILE A 448 6.77 15.43 20.03
CA ILE A 448 5.32 15.14 20.02
C ILE A 448 4.51 16.40 20.33
N THR A 449 5.00 17.24 21.24
CA THR A 449 4.38 18.52 21.56
C THR A 449 4.36 19.46 20.34
N GLY A 450 5.47 19.53 19.60
CA GLY A 450 5.58 20.28 18.35
C GLY A 450 4.61 19.76 17.29
N HIS A 451 4.53 18.43 17.11
CA HIS A 451 3.60 17.80 16.19
C HIS A 451 2.13 18.11 16.53
N ILE A 452 1.72 17.92 17.79
CA ILE A 452 0.35 18.21 18.25
C ILE A 452 0.02 19.70 18.04
N SER A 453 1.00 20.59 18.21
CA SER A 453 0.80 22.03 17.98
C SER A 453 0.56 22.38 16.51
N SER A 454 1.06 21.57 15.56
CA SER A 454 0.99 21.84 14.12
C SER A 454 -0.41 21.70 13.51
N ASP A 455 -0.58 22.20 12.28
CA ASP A 455 -1.82 22.04 11.50
C ASP A 455 -1.98 20.63 10.92
N LYS A 456 -0.92 19.81 10.95
CA LYS A 456 -0.94 18.43 10.45
C LYS A 456 -1.54 17.45 11.46
N PHE A 457 -1.68 17.85 12.73
CA PHE A 457 -2.25 16.99 13.77
C PHE A 457 -3.78 16.89 13.65
N PHE A 458 -4.28 15.66 13.71
CA PHE A 458 -5.69 15.35 13.73
C PHE A 458 -5.93 14.25 14.76
N TRP A 459 -7.06 14.33 15.47
CA TRP A 459 -7.56 13.27 16.34
C TRP A 459 -9.07 13.17 16.14
N ASP A 460 -9.55 11.96 15.90
CA ASP A 460 -10.98 11.69 15.66
C ASP A 460 -11.81 11.62 16.94
N ARG A 461 -11.17 11.85 18.11
CA ARG A 461 -11.77 11.75 19.45
C ARG A 461 -12.14 10.32 19.83
N THR A 462 -11.44 9.34 19.28
CA THR A 462 -11.57 7.94 19.69
C THR A 462 -10.31 7.45 20.38
N TYR A 463 -10.41 6.32 21.08
CA TYR A 463 -9.27 5.58 21.61
C TYR A 463 -8.79 4.50 20.62
N THR A 464 -8.95 4.73 19.32
CA THR A 464 -8.42 3.81 18.29
C THR A 464 -6.92 4.04 18.08
N GLU A 465 -6.23 3.07 17.50
CA GLU A 465 -4.83 3.26 17.09
C GLU A 465 -4.75 4.22 15.88
N PRO A 466 -3.73 5.10 15.81
CA PRO A 466 -2.53 5.17 16.65
C PRO A 466 -2.68 6.03 17.93
N TYR A 467 -3.87 6.59 18.19
CA TYR A 467 -4.07 7.58 19.27
C TYR A 467 -3.91 6.98 20.66
N TRP A 468 -4.45 5.79 20.91
CA TRP A 468 -4.37 5.16 22.22
C TRP A 468 -2.93 4.90 22.68
N SER A 469 -2.12 4.33 21.80
CA SER A 469 -0.69 4.14 22.08
C SER A 469 0.03 5.46 22.29
N ALA A 470 -0.36 6.53 21.57
CA ALA A 470 0.23 7.85 21.76
C ALA A 470 -0.14 8.48 23.10
N LEU A 471 -1.40 8.39 23.51
CA LEU A 471 -1.86 8.88 24.82
C LEU A 471 -1.11 8.17 25.97
N LYS A 472 -0.99 6.83 25.89
CA LYS A 472 -0.18 6.05 26.84
C LYS A 472 1.29 6.43 26.81
N GLY A 473 1.83 6.67 25.63
CA GLY A 473 3.20 7.13 25.43
C GLY A 473 3.47 8.48 26.11
N ILE A 474 2.53 9.44 26.01
CA ILE A 474 2.64 10.74 26.69
C ILE A 474 2.69 10.55 28.21
N GLY A 475 1.78 9.77 28.78
CA GLY A 475 1.79 9.46 30.22
C GLY A 475 3.10 8.79 30.66
N PHE A 476 3.60 7.85 29.86
CA PHE A 476 4.87 7.17 30.11
C PHE A 476 6.08 8.11 30.05
N ILE A 477 6.26 8.92 29.00
CA ILE A 477 7.45 9.79 28.91
C ILE A 477 7.48 10.83 30.01
N ILE A 478 6.34 11.40 30.37
CA ILE A 478 6.26 12.37 31.47
C ILE A 478 6.71 11.71 32.78
N SER A 479 6.34 10.44 33.01
CA SER A 479 6.73 9.71 34.23
C SER A 479 8.23 9.48 34.37
N GLN A 480 8.98 9.49 33.26
CA GLN A 480 10.43 9.27 33.23
C GLN A 480 11.26 10.55 33.41
N LEU A 481 10.63 11.72 33.39
CA LEU A 481 11.32 13.01 33.56
C LEU A 481 11.59 13.32 35.03
N ASP A 482 12.52 14.23 35.31
CA ASP A 482 12.94 14.56 36.68
C ASP A 482 11.83 15.20 37.53
N ASN A 483 10.90 15.95 36.91
CA ASN A 483 9.76 16.57 37.58
C ASN A 483 8.44 16.32 36.81
N PRO A 484 7.90 15.09 36.84
CA PRO A 484 6.75 14.69 36.02
C PRO A 484 5.53 15.60 36.19
N ILE A 485 5.20 15.96 37.43
CA ILE A 485 4.05 16.80 37.77
C ILE A 485 4.19 18.22 37.24
N GLN A 486 5.39 18.80 37.36
CA GLN A 486 5.66 20.14 36.86
C GLN A 486 5.59 20.16 35.33
N THR A 487 6.19 19.18 34.66
CA THR A 487 6.12 19.03 33.21
C THR A 487 4.68 18.87 32.71
N ALA A 488 3.87 18.05 33.40
CA ALA A 488 2.46 17.89 33.06
C ALA A 488 1.70 19.22 33.17
N LYS A 489 1.93 20.00 34.24
CA LYS A 489 1.34 21.35 34.41
C LYS A 489 1.75 22.32 33.30
N GLU A 490 3.01 22.29 32.89
CA GLU A 490 3.52 23.12 31.80
C GLU A 490 2.87 22.77 30.45
N LEU A 491 2.68 21.47 30.17
CA LEU A 491 1.97 21.00 28.97
C LEU A 491 0.51 21.41 28.96
N ILE A 492 -0.21 21.25 30.08
CA ILE A 492 -1.61 21.71 30.20
C ILE A 492 -1.69 23.20 29.89
N ASN A 493 -0.81 24.01 30.51
CA ASN A 493 -0.81 25.45 30.28
C ASN A 493 -0.44 25.84 28.85
N LYS A 494 0.44 25.09 28.18
CA LYS A 494 0.85 25.33 26.79
C LYS A 494 -0.30 25.15 25.79
N PHE A 495 -1.14 24.13 25.99
CA PHE A 495 -2.27 23.84 25.12
C PHE A 495 -3.60 24.43 25.60
N LYS A 496 -3.62 25.03 26.79
CA LYS A 496 -4.81 25.64 27.37
C LYS A 496 -5.49 26.59 26.40
N THR A 497 -6.75 26.32 26.08
CA THR A 497 -7.55 27.17 25.21
C THR A 497 -8.03 28.40 25.97
N ILE A 498 -7.93 29.58 25.36
CA ILE A 498 -8.53 30.81 25.90
C ILE A 498 -9.86 31.04 25.19
N HIS A 499 -10.97 30.77 25.88
CA HIS A 499 -12.31 30.96 25.33
C HIS A 499 -12.66 32.47 25.21
N GLN A 500 -13.00 32.92 24.00
CA GLN A 500 -13.17 34.36 23.65
C GLN A 500 -14.52 35.01 24.08
N GLY A 501 -15.15 34.56 25.16
CA GLY A 501 -16.46 35.10 25.59
C GLY A 501 -17.63 34.78 24.65
N TRP A 502 -18.83 35.27 24.98
CA TRP A 502 -20.10 34.85 24.37
C TRP A 502 -20.19 35.14 22.86
N LYS A 503 -20.54 34.12 22.05
CA LYS A 503 -20.78 34.18 20.59
C LYS A 503 -19.60 34.70 19.74
N PRO A 504 -18.46 34.01 19.72
CA PRO A 504 -17.40 34.36 18.77
C PRO A 504 -17.85 34.09 17.33
N SER A 505 -17.42 34.93 16.38
CA SER A 505 -17.76 34.77 14.96
C SER A 505 -17.16 33.52 14.32
N LYS A 506 -16.13 32.92 14.93
CA LYS A 506 -15.50 31.64 14.56
C LYS A 506 -14.98 30.95 15.83
N VAL A 507 -15.22 29.65 15.94
CA VAL A 507 -14.64 28.80 17.01
C VAL A 507 -13.53 27.97 16.40
N ASP A 508 -12.34 28.03 16.98
CA ASP A 508 -11.24 27.14 16.58
C ASP A 508 -11.33 25.80 17.31
N PHE A 509 -11.95 24.82 16.66
CA PHE A 509 -12.08 23.47 17.18
C PHE A 509 -10.73 22.74 17.26
N SER A 510 -9.73 23.13 16.48
CA SER A 510 -8.41 22.48 16.48
C SER A 510 -7.73 22.64 17.83
N SER A 511 -7.78 23.85 18.41
CA SER A 511 -7.20 24.13 19.72
C SER A 511 -7.82 23.28 20.84
N LEU A 512 -9.15 23.10 20.83
CA LEU A 512 -9.85 22.27 21.82
C LEU A 512 -9.49 20.78 21.70
N VAL A 513 -9.39 20.27 20.47
CA VAL A 513 -8.96 18.89 20.20
C VAL A 513 -7.55 18.66 20.76
N LYS A 514 -6.63 19.59 20.51
CA LYS A 514 -5.23 19.51 20.96
C LYS A 514 -5.14 19.53 22.50
N GLU A 515 -5.88 20.42 23.16
CA GLU A 515 -5.94 20.47 24.62
C GLU A 515 -6.52 19.19 25.21
N SER A 516 -7.67 18.73 24.69
CA SER A 516 -8.30 17.51 25.18
C SER A 516 -7.41 16.28 24.99
N PHE A 517 -6.70 16.17 23.86
CA PHE A 517 -5.73 15.09 23.62
C PHE A 517 -4.60 15.10 24.66
N ILE A 518 -4.04 16.27 24.97
CA ILE A 518 -2.98 16.42 25.99
C ILE A 518 -3.50 16.06 27.38
N CYS A 519 -4.68 16.57 27.75
CA CYS A 519 -5.32 16.22 29.02
C CYS A 519 -5.59 14.71 29.13
N SER A 520 -6.00 14.06 28.03
CA SER A 520 -6.16 12.60 27.97
C SER A 520 -4.84 11.86 28.18
N GLY A 521 -3.74 12.32 27.57
CA GLY A 521 -2.42 11.73 27.77
C GLY A 521 -1.90 11.89 29.20
N ILE A 522 -2.17 13.06 29.81
CA ILE A 522 -1.82 13.35 31.21
C ILE A 522 -2.68 12.55 32.19
N ALA A 523 -3.95 12.26 31.87
CA ALA A 523 -4.76 11.36 32.67
C ALA A 523 -4.15 9.94 32.77
N LEU A 524 -3.42 9.50 31.74
CA LEU A 524 -2.71 8.21 31.76
C LEU A 524 -1.37 8.26 32.51
N LEU A 525 -0.89 9.43 32.95
CA LEU A 525 0.24 9.54 33.87
C LEU A 525 -0.02 8.77 35.17
N PHE A 526 -1.29 8.71 35.61
CA PHE A 526 -1.70 8.00 36.83
C PHE A 526 -1.47 6.48 36.79
N GLU A 527 -1.29 5.87 35.61
CA GLU A 527 -0.84 4.47 35.46
C GLU A 527 0.60 4.26 35.97
N ASN A 528 1.40 5.33 36.09
CA ASN A 528 2.81 5.28 36.46
C ASN A 528 3.01 5.79 37.90
N GLU A 529 2.94 4.91 38.89
CA GLU A 529 3.10 5.27 40.31
C GLU A 529 4.41 6.01 40.62
N SER A 530 5.49 5.69 39.91
CA SER A 530 6.80 6.33 40.07
C SER A 530 6.82 7.83 39.70
N ALA A 531 5.79 8.32 39.00
CA ALA A 531 5.68 9.74 38.65
C ALA A 531 5.37 10.65 39.85
N PHE A 532 4.88 10.07 40.96
CA PHE A 532 4.41 10.80 42.14
C PHE A 532 5.32 10.51 43.32
N LYS A 533 5.69 11.55 44.08
CA LYS A 533 6.51 11.39 45.30
C LYS A 533 5.76 10.63 46.39
N ASP A 534 4.48 10.92 46.53
CA ASP A 534 3.60 10.30 47.50
C ASP A 534 2.12 10.37 47.07
N LYS A 535 1.28 9.68 47.85
CA LYS A 535 -0.17 9.62 47.64
C LYS A 535 -0.86 10.99 47.72
N ASN A 536 -0.32 11.93 48.50
CA ASN A 536 -0.91 13.27 48.64
C ASN A 536 -0.63 14.13 47.40
N GLU A 537 0.58 14.08 46.85
CA GLU A 537 0.92 14.76 45.58
C GLU A 537 0.07 14.20 44.44
N LYS A 538 -0.09 12.87 44.38
CA LYS A 538 -0.99 12.20 43.43
C LYS A 538 -2.43 12.68 43.57
N GLN A 539 -2.96 12.73 44.79
CA GLN A 539 -4.31 13.22 45.06
C GLN A 539 -4.48 14.69 44.68
N LEU A 540 -3.54 15.55 45.07
CA LEU A 540 -3.61 16.99 44.78
C LEU A 540 -3.59 17.24 43.27
N PHE A 541 -2.68 16.57 42.54
CA PHE A 541 -2.60 16.68 41.09
C PHE A 541 -3.87 16.16 40.38
N PHE A 542 -4.45 15.05 40.85
CA PHE A 542 -5.72 14.55 40.31
C PHE A 542 -6.83 15.58 40.43
N LYS A 543 -6.98 16.19 41.62
CA LYS A 543 -7.98 17.24 41.85
C LYS A 543 -7.75 18.46 40.98
N GLU A 544 -6.50 18.91 40.84
CA GLU A 544 -6.14 20.04 39.97
C GLU A 544 -6.51 19.77 38.50
N LEU A 545 -6.22 18.57 37.99
CA LEU A 545 -6.52 18.21 36.61
C LEU A 545 -8.03 18.14 36.34
N VAL A 546 -8.80 17.52 37.24
CA VAL A 546 -10.26 17.48 37.16
C VAL A 546 -10.83 18.89 37.14
N ASN A 547 -10.39 19.75 38.07
CA ASN A 547 -10.84 21.13 38.14
C ASN A 547 -10.46 21.93 36.90
N HIS A 548 -9.27 21.71 36.33
CA HIS A 548 -8.87 22.35 35.07
C HIS A 548 -9.84 21.97 33.94
N ILE A 549 -10.09 20.68 33.74
CA ILE A 549 -10.96 20.19 32.64
C ILE A 549 -12.40 20.68 32.82
N LEU A 550 -12.97 20.58 34.03
CA LEU A 550 -14.32 21.08 34.32
C LEU A 550 -14.43 22.59 34.14
N THR A 551 -13.40 23.34 34.52
CA THR A 551 -13.35 24.78 34.31
C THR A 551 -13.30 25.12 32.82
N GLN A 552 -12.47 24.42 32.04
CA GLN A 552 -12.42 24.62 30.58
C GLN A 552 -13.75 24.27 29.92
N ASP A 553 -14.37 23.15 30.26
CA ASP A 553 -15.66 22.76 29.72
C ASP A 553 -16.75 23.80 30.03
N ARG A 554 -16.82 24.27 31.28
CA ARG A 554 -17.77 25.31 31.71
C ARG A 554 -17.60 26.64 30.96
N PHE A 555 -16.36 27.01 30.62
CA PHE A 555 -16.09 28.25 29.87
C PHE A 555 -16.10 28.03 28.36
N SER A 556 -16.29 26.79 27.89
CA SER A 556 -16.43 26.46 26.49
C SER A 556 -17.74 27.02 25.93
N HIS A 557 -17.65 27.73 24.81
CA HIS A 557 -18.84 28.28 24.13
C HIS A 557 -19.60 27.23 23.32
N ILE A 558 -19.08 26.01 23.26
CA ILE A 558 -19.72 24.89 22.57
C ILE A 558 -20.66 24.23 23.57
N ASP A 559 -21.97 24.49 23.43
CA ASP A 559 -22.99 23.64 24.06
C ASP A 559 -22.70 22.18 23.69
N ASN A 560 -22.36 21.35 24.69
CA ASN A 560 -21.96 19.95 24.55
C ASN A 560 -20.59 19.75 23.89
N SER A 561 -19.53 20.27 24.50
CA SER A 561 -18.17 19.96 24.06
C SER A 561 -17.85 18.47 24.32
N GLU A 562 -18.09 17.62 23.32
CA GLU A 562 -17.68 16.20 23.34
C GLU A 562 -16.16 16.03 23.56
N TYR A 563 -15.40 17.12 23.39
CA TYR A 563 -13.94 17.15 23.51
C TYR A 563 -13.47 16.86 24.94
N TYR A 564 -13.96 17.60 25.94
CA TYR A 564 -13.54 17.40 27.34
C TYR A 564 -14.17 16.16 28.00
N GLN A 565 -15.16 15.53 27.36
CA GLN A 565 -15.68 14.24 27.81
C GLN A 565 -14.62 13.14 27.77
N MET A 566 -13.74 13.16 26.77
CA MET A 566 -12.69 12.15 26.60
C MET A 566 -11.72 12.09 27.80
N PRO A 567 -11.04 13.19 28.19
CA PRO A 567 -10.18 13.15 29.37
C PRO A 567 -10.95 12.86 30.67
N LEU A 568 -12.23 13.25 30.79
CA LEU A 568 -13.07 12.87 31.93
C LEU A 568 -13.39 11.37 31.96
N HIS A 569 -13.68 10.73 30.82
CA HIS A 569 -13.84 9.26 30.75
C HIS A 569 -12.60 8.55 31.27
N LEU A 570 -11.41 8.99 30.85
CA LEU A 570 -10.16 8.42 31.34
C LEU A 570 -9.95 8.64 32.83
N LEU A 571 -10.24 9.84 33.35
CA LEU A 571 -10.13 10.12 34.79
C LEU A 571 -11.13 9.34 35.63
N PHE A 572 -12.32 9.05 35.11
CA PHE A 572 -13.26 8.16 35.78
C PHE A 572 -12.74 6.73 35.84
N LEU A 573 -12.14 6.22 34.76
CA LEU A 573 -11.47 4.91 34.77
C LEU A 573 -10.30 4.88 35.76
N VAL A 574 -9.47 5.93 35.78
CA VAL A 574 -8.39 6.09 36.77
C VAL A 574 -8.96 6.03 38.19
N ALA A 575 -10.01 6.80 38.47
CA ALA A 575 -10.63 6.86 39.79
C ALA A 575 -11.33 5.55 40.17
N ASN A 576 -11.75 4.71 39.23
CA ASN A 576 -12.36 3.41 39.51
C ASN A 576 -11.36 2.27 39.65
N GLN A 577 -10.26 2.30 38.88
CA GLN A 577 -9.40 1.12 38.68
C GLN A 577 -7.98 1.31 39.19
N ILE A 578 -7.46 2.53 39.16
CA ILE A 578 -6.04 2.82 39.45
C ILE A 578 -5.87 3.54 40.78
N PHE A 579 -6.69 4.56 41.05
CA PHE A 579 -6.59 5.39 42.25
C PHE A 579 -7.96 5.62 42.89
N THR A 580 -8.44 4.62 43.61
CA THR A 580 -9.82 4.55 44.10
C THR A 580 -10.16 5.55 45.20
N ASP A 581 -9.18 6.09 45.90
CA ASP A 581 -9.39 7.07 46.98
C ASP A 581 -10.00 8.39 46.50
N VAL A 582 -9.88 8.73 45.22
CA VAL A 582 -10.45 9.95 44.63
C VAL A 582 -11.81 9.72 43.98
N LYS A 583 -12.32 8.49 43.95
CA LYS A 583 -13.57 8.13 43.27
C LYS A 583 -14.75 8.98 43.70
N GLU A 584 -15.04 9.01 45.00
CA GLU A 584 -16.19 9.76 45.52
C GLU A 584 -16.04 11.27 45.24
N TYR A 585 -14.83 11.81 45.36
CA TYR A 585 -14.54 13.21 45.03
C TYR A 585 -14.80 13.50 43.54
N TYR A 586 -14.25 12.66 42.65
CA TYR A 586 -14.43 12.81 41.21
C TYR A 586 -15.91 12.81 40.82
N GLU A 587 -16.66 11.81 41.29
CA GLU A 587 -18.09 11.70 41.01
C GLU A 587 -18.85 12.95 41.45
N GLN A 588 -18.59 13.45 42.67
CA GLN A 588 -19.25 14.64 43.21
C GLN A 588 -18.93 15.88 42.38
N GLU A 589 -17.65 16.14 42.09
CA GLU A 589 -17.24 17.31 41.31
C GLU A 589 -17.82 17.31 39.89
N VAL A 590 -17.87 16.15 39.22
CA VAL A 590 -18.43 16.07 37.87
C VAL A 590 -19.96 16.22 37.91
N ILE A 591 -20.65 15.66 38.91
CA ILE A 591 -22.10 15.86 39.08
C ILE A 591 -22.44 17.32 39.35
N ASP A 592 -21.63 18.03 40.13
CA ASP A 592 -21.93 19.41 40.55
C ASP A 592 -21.54 20.44 39.49
N ASN A 593 -20.52 20.17 38.67
CA ASN A 593 -19.93 21.19 37.78
C ASN A 593 -20.01 20.89 36.28
N PHE A 594 -20.43 19.70 35.84
CA PHE A 594 -20.55 19.39 34.41
C PHE A 594 -21.93 19.77 33.88
N ASP A 595 -22.05 20.68 32.91
CA ASP A 595 -23.34 21.34 32.61
C ASP A 595 -24.37 20.44 31.89
N ASN A 596 -23.96 19.51 31.02
CA ASN A 596 -24.89 18.68 30.23
C ASN A 596 -25.18 17.31 30.89
N LEU A 597 -26.46 17.02 31.18
CA LEU A 597 -26.88 15.78 31.84
C LEU A 597 -26.61 14.52 31.00
N TYR A 598 -26.93 14.51 29.70
CA TYR A 598 -26.68 13.33 28.86
C TYR A 598 -25.20 12.94 28.85
N SER A 599 -24.32 13.91 28.66
CA SER A 599 -22.86 13.75 28.63
C SER A 599 -22.29 13.35 30.00
N LEU A 600 -22.81 13.95 31.08
CA LEU A 600 -22.51 13.53 32.46
C LEU A 600 -22.82 12.03 32.66
N LEU A 601 -24.00 11.59 32.21
CA LEU A 601 -24.40 10.19 32.30
C LEU A 601 -23.49 9.30 31.45
N THR A 602 -23.08 9.74 30.25
CA THR A 602 -22.10 9.01 29.44
C THR A 602 -20.78 8.83 30.17
N ILE A 603 -20.32 9.85 30.91
CA ILE A 603 -19.10 9.74 31.73
C ILE A 603 -19.27 8.74 32.86
N LEU A 604 -20.31 8.90 33.69
CA LEU A 604 -20.48 8.09 34.89
C LEU A 604 -20.88 6.63 34.57
N SER A 605 -21.49 6.38 33.41
CA SER A 605 -21.87 5.03 32.96
C SER A 605 -20.84 4.36 32.06
N SER A 606 -19.71 5.01 31.80
CA SER A 606 -18.64 4.46 30.95
C SER A 606 -17.93 3.24 31.55
N ASP A 607 -18.01 3.06 32.87
CA ASP A 607 -17.49 1.90 33.59
C ASP A 607 -18.64 1.07 34.20
N LYS A 608 -18.43 -0.24 34.37
CA LYS A 608 -19.39 -1.15 35.02
C LYS A 608 -19.42 -0.99 36.54
N ASN A 609 -18.48 -0.22 37.09
CA ASN A 609 -18.39 0.02 38.52
C ASN A 609 -19.48 0.99 38.99
N PRO A 610 -20.26 0.62 40.02
CA PRO A 610 -21.32 1.49 40.53
C PRO A 610 -20.73 2.77 41.14
N ILE A 611 -21.43 3.90 40.98
CA ILE A 611 -21.09 5.14 41.66
C ILE A 611 -21.37 5.05 43.17
N SER A 612 -20.71 5.89 43.98
CA SER A 612 -20.88 5.89 45.44
C SER A 612 -22.29 6.33 45.87
N GLU A 613 -22.74 5.88 47.04
CA GLU A 613 -24.09 6.18 47.56
C GLU A 613 -24.35 7.69 47.71
N LYS A 614 -23.34 8.46 48.13
CA LYS A 614 -23.47 9.91 48.25
C LYS A 614 -23.65 10.58 46.88
N SER A 615 -22.89 10.15 45.88
CA SER A 615 -23.01 10.59 44.49
C SER A 615 -24.34 10.17 43.86
N LYS A 616 -24.89 8.98 44.18
CA LYS A 616 -26.23 8.57 43.75
C LYS A 616 -27.31 9.55 44.22
N SER A 617 -27.23 9.99 45.48
CA SER A 617 -28.19 10.96 46.02
C SER A 617 -28.16 12.30 45.30
N LEU A 618 -26.95 12.76 44.95
CA LEU A 618 -26.73 14.02 44.22
C LEU A 618 -27.25 13.89 42.78
N LEU A 619 -26.88 12.80 42.09
CA LEU A 619 -27.31 12.54 40.73
C LEU A 619 -28.83 12.40 40.63
N LYS A 620 -29.48 11.76 41.61
CA LYS A 620 -30.95 11.65 41.66
C LYS A 620 -31.62 13.01 41.75
N THR A 621 -31.10 13.89 42.61
CA THR A 621 -31.59 15.27 42.74
C THR A 621 -31.49 16.03 41.42
N ARG A 622 -30.42 15.81 40.67
CA ARG A 622 -30.22 16.43 39.35
C ARG A 622 -31.13 15.83 38.28
N LEU A 623 -31.27 14.51 38.24
CA LEU A 623 -32.19 13.80 37.33
C LEU A 623 -33.64 14.27 37.52
N ASP A 624 -34.10 14.41 38.75
CA ASP A 624 -35.46 14.88 39.04
C ASP A 624 -35.75 16.29 38.47
N ARG A 625 -34.71 17.11 38.29
CA ARG A 625 -34.81 18.48 37.74
C ARG A 625 -34.66 18.52 36.22
N GLU A 626 -33.75 17.74 35.65
CA GLU A 626 -33.28 17.91 34.27
C GLU A 626 -33.79 16.83 33.30
N LEU A 627 -34.07 15.61 33.78
CA LEU A 627 -34.32 14.44 32.92
C LEU A 627 -35.53 14.60 31.99
N LEU A 628 -36.65 15.12 32.50
CA LEU A 628 -37.86 15.33 31.71
C LEU A 628 -37.65 16.38 30.62
N LEU A 629 -36.87 17.42 30.91
CA LEU A 629 -36.52 18.46 29.95
C LEU A 629 -35.63 17.88 28.85
N GLU A 630 -34.61 17.11 29.20
CA GLU A 630 -33.68 16.48 28.25
C GLU A 630 -34.39 15.48 27.32
N LYS A 631 -35.24 14.59 27.89
CA LYS A 631 -36.07 13.66 27.11
C LYS A 631 -37.03 14.39 26.18
N GLY A 632 -37.64 15.48 26.66
CA GLY A 632 -38.50 16.34 25.84
C GLY A 632 -37.75 16.99 24.67
N GLN A 633 -36.53 17.48 24.91
CA GLN A 633 -35.70 18.08 23.85
C GLN A 633 -35.32 17.06 22.77
N TYR A 634 -34.84 15.87 23.14
CA TYR A 634 -34.47 14.83 22.18
C TYR A 634 -35.68 14.24 21.45
N GLY A 635 -36.80 14.04 22.15
CA GLY A 635 -38.07 13.59 21.57
C GLY A 635 -38.59 14.56 20.51
N ASN A 636 -38.57 15.86 20.79
CA ASN A 636 -39.00 16.91 19.85
C ASN A 636 -38.09 17.04 18.63
N ARG A 637 -36.83 16.58 18.72
CA ARG A 637 -35.85 16.53 17.62
C ARG A 637 -35.86 15.20 16.85
N ASN A 638 -36.82 14.30 17.11
CA ASN A 638 -36.90 12.94 16.56
C ASN A 638 -35.68 12.06 16.86
N GLN A 639 -34.93 12.32 17.93
CA GLN A 639 -33.75 11.55 18.33
C GLN A 639 -34.12 10.44 19.34
N LYS A 640 -34.94 9.48 18.91
CA LYS A 640 -35.44 8.40 19.78
C LYS A 640 -34.31 7.51 20.34
N ASP A 641 -33.25 7.29 19.57
CA ASP A 641 -32.12 6.46 19.97
C ASP A 641 -31.38 7.07 21.18
N LYS A 642 -31.23 8.40 21.22
CA LYS A 642 -30.63 9.10 22.38
C LYS A 642 -31.46 8.97 23.65
N VAL A 643 -32.79 8.94 23.52
CA VAL A 643 -33.68 8.75 24.68
C VAL A 643 -33.52 7.34 25.26
N GLN A 644 -33.45 6.32 24.40
CA GLN A 644 -33.21 4.94 24.82
C GLN A 644 -31.83 4.76 25.46
N GLU A 645 -30.82 5.40 24.90
CA GLU A 645 -29.47 5.39 25.47
C GLU A 645 -29.43 6.02 26.86
N LEU A 646 -30.10 7.16 27.04
CA LEU A 646 -30.23 7.84 28.33
C LEU A 646 -30.89 6.96 29.39
N GLU A 647 -31.97 6.25 29.02
CA GLU A 647 -32.63 5.26 29.89
C GLU A 647 -31.69 4.12 30.28
N LYS A 648 -30.95 3.56 29.31
CA LYS A 648 -29.99 2.49 29.55
C LYS A 648 -28.82 2.93 30.44
N MET A 649 -28.34 4.17 30.30
CA MET A 649 -27.30 4.73 31.17
C MET A 649 -27.76 4.84 32.62
N ILE A 650 -29.01 5.29 32.85
CA ILE A 650 -29.62 5.36 34.19
C ILE A 650 -29.75 3.97 34.81
N GLU A 651 -30.20 2.96 34.04
CA GLU A 651 -30.25 1.58 34.50
C GLU A 651 -28.87 1.04 34.90
N THR A 652 -27.84 1.36 34.10
CA THR A 652 -26.45 0.94 34.35
C THR A 652 -25.93 1.50 35.67
N LEU A 653 -26.31 2.73 36.01
CA LEU A 653 -25.89 3.40 37.25
C LEU A 653 -26.57 2.88 38.53
N LYS A 654 -27.59 2.01 38.42
CA LYS A 654 -28.32 1.40 39.54
C LYS A 654 -28.77 2.44 40.59
N LEU A 655 -29.43 3.48 40.11
CA LEU A 655 -29.91 4.64 40.89
C LEU A 655 -31.21 4.38 41.67
#